data_AF-R9M9E9-F1
#
_entry.id   AF-R9M9E9-F1
#
_cell.length_a   1.000
_cell.length_b   1.000
_cell.length_c   1.000
_cell.angle_alpha   90.00
_cell.angle_beta   90.00
_cell.angle_gamma   90.00
#
_symmetry.space_group_name_H-M   'P 1'
#
loop_
_entity.id
_entity.type
_entity.pdbx_description
1 polymer ?
#
loop_
_entity_poly.entity_id
_entity_poly.type
_entity_poly.pdbx_seq_one_letter_code
_entity_poly.pdbx_strand_id
1 'polypeptide(L)'
;MQMGTSHLEIRKRILDEKGRITDEELFSSPAFAAYLSDIGETVAKRYGRPFRVKTFWDTDPGADAAWTDNHTITINTGNHITMSFPVRETKALSLVGMLAHEAGHINYTDFRALSTYHRALDQGRFYPKRMKNLTPAEEKAVEELQQFAADGDKAALSVVAYVAHTLCNLSEDTYIEEQMCRNFPGRLRTGILINRQRMGEQSISITEMQDRQMGELSILMNLLIQYCFQGTVNNVDGYRGPLLDVLNGCIPYIDDSKLAEDPRVRFDAVNHILLKLWDYLAPLIEEARKKPPEEVLQQLSEQLQETSNAPNGSGRPVGYFAPKEKNDPNSRFDVNGVSEQDGDRIALTQTADPEAETGGSVAFDQNYGGAGYEECGKDIDRLLSSVAEDRVNTRMEQELTEELQAEANHIHYGNAHLGIHVTVNRMSMVPEYLAQEYSRISAPLLLLSKRMQKQVLQVLKDRRQGGKQNGLLMGRRLEARSLVRNDGRYFYKNNLPQDKAELAVALLVDESGSMGCLDRITTARAASIVIYDFCKRPRIPVMIMGHTAGGKQVELFSYAEFGSIDGKDCYRMMDMSARGCNRDGAALRYVAEQLVKRPEQHKLLILISDGQPNDDGYTGTGAEADLRGIRREYTNKGVTLFAAAIGDDRENIERIYQEGYLDITDLNQLPQNLARLIARYVRVA
;
A
#
# COMPACT_ATOMS: atom_id res chain seq x y z
N MET A 1 -30.89 -9.77 16.44
CA MET A 1 -30.10 -10.91 15.95
C MET A 1 -28.71 -10.82 16.55
N GLN A 2 -28.13 -11.92 17.03
CA GLN A 2 -26.74 -11.93 17.53
C GLN A 2 -25.80 -11.87 16.32
N MET A 3 -25.27 -10.68 16.03
CA MET A 3 -24.20 -10.53 15.03
C MET A 3 -22.88 -11.02 15.62
N GLY A 4 -22.55 -12.24 15.25
CA GLY A 4 -21.19 -12.74 15.22
C GLY A 4 -21.14 -13.72 14.08
N THR A 5 -21.00 -13.23 12.84
CA THR A 5 -20.59 -14.05 11.71
C THR A 5 -19.40 -14.87 12.19
N SER A 6 -19.55 -16.19 12.22
CA SER A 6 -18.53 -17.07 12.80
C SER A 6 -17.21 -16.84 12.06
N HIS A 7 -16.08 -16.85 12.76
CA HIS A 7 -14.76 -16.76 12.11
C HIS A 7 -14.59 -17.79 10.98
N LEU A 8 -15.30 -18.94 11.06
CA LEU A 8 -15.36 -19.94 10.00
C LEU A 8 -16.11 -19.45 8.76
N GLU A 9 -17.20 -18.71 8.94
CA GLU A 9 -18.00 -18.15 7.85
C GLU A 9 -17.24 -17.02 7.15
N ILE A 10 -16.56 -16.16 7.90
CA ILE A 10 -15.70 -15.11 7.33
C ILE A 10 -14.59 -15.75 6.50
N ARG A 11 -13.90 -16.77 7.03
CA ARG A 11 -12.87 -17.51 6.28
C ARG A 11 -13.41 -18.15 5.01
N LYS A 12 -14.62 -18.70 5.06
CA LYS A 12 -15.27 -19.28 3.88
C LYS A 12 -15.56 -18.21 2.82
N ARG A 13 -16.12 -17.05 3.24
CA ARG A 13 -16.36 -15.91 2.33
C ARG A 13 -15.05 -15.41 1.69
N ILE A 14 -13.96 -15.35 2.45
CA ILE A 14 -12.63 -14.96 1.93
C ILE A 14 -12.13 -15.96 0.89
N LEU A 15 -12.25 -17.27 1.16
CA LEU A 15 -11.84 -18.31 0.19
C LEU A 15 -12.68 -18.26 -1.09
N ASP A 16 -14.00 -18.04 -0.97
CA ASP A 16 -14.90 -17.92 -2.12
C ASP A 16 -14.57 -16.67 -2.97
N GLU A 17 -14.29 -15.52 -2.34
CA GLU A 17 -13.89 -14.30 -3.04
C GLU A 17 -12.49 -14.41 -3.66
N LYS A 18 -11.56 -15.10 -3.01
CA LYS A 18 -10.21 -15.34 -3.54
C LYS A 18 -10.23 -15.99 -4.92
N GLY A 19 -11.16 -16.93 -5.14
CA GLY A 19 -11.35 -17.58 -6.44
C GLY A 19 -12.01 -16.72 -7.52
N ARG A 20 -12.60 -15.58 -7.15
CA ARG A 20 -13.29 -14.65 -8.07
C ARG A 20 -12.44 -13.47 -8.50
N ILE A 21 -11.36 -13.16 -7.76
CA ILE A 21 -10.45 -12.07 -8.09
C ILE A 21 -9.84 -12.31 -9.47
N THR A 22 -10.01 -11.35 -10.37
CA THR A 22 -9.41 -11.34 -11.71
C THR A 22 -7.95 -10.88 -11.66
N ASP A 23 -7.22 -11.08 -12.76
CA ASP A 23 -5.83 -10.63 -12.85
C ASP A 23 -5.72 -9.09 -12.80
N GLU A 24 -6.66 -8.40 -13.45
CA GLU A 24 -6.76 -6.93 -13.40
C GLU A 24 -6.96 -6.42 -11.98
N GLU A 25 -7.92 -7.00 -11.25
CA GLU A 25 -8.19 -6.63 -9.86
C GLU A 25 -6.98 -6.91 -8.95
N LEU A 26 -6.25 -8.00 -9.17
CA LEU A 26 -5.05 -8.34 -8.39
C LEU A 26 -3.90 -7.38 -8.68
N PHE A 27 -3.49 -7.26 -9.94
CA PHE A 27 -2.25 -6.55 -10.30
C PHE A 27 -2.41 -5.02 -10.30
N SER A 28 -3.65 -4.51 -10.41
CA SER A 28 -3.95 -3.08 -10.22
C SER A 28 -4.28 -2.73 -8.76
N SER A 29 -4.25 -3.71 -7.84
CA SER A 29 -4.57 -3.46 -6.45
C SER A 29 -3.51 -2.59 -5.74
N PRO A 30 -3.91 -1.77 -4.76
CA PRO A 30 -2.96 -1.06 -3.90
C PRO A 30 -1.99 -2.01 -3.16
N ALA A 31 -2.45 -3.22 -2.82
CA ALA A 31 -1.62 -4.23 -2.18
C ALA A 31 -0.47 -4.71 -3.09
N PHE A 32 -0.74 -4.92 -4.38
CA PHE A 32 0.29 -5.30 -5.35
C PHE A 32 1.25 -4.13 -5.65
N ALA A 33 0.74 -2.90 -5.75
CA ALA A 33 1.59 -1.71 -5.90
C ALA A 33 2.51 -1.49 -4.69
N ALA A 34 2.02 -1.72 -3.47
CA ALA A 34 2.83 -1.70 -2.25
C ALA A 34 3.89 -2.81 -2.25
N TYR A 35 3.52 -4.02 -2.63
CA TYR A 35 4.45 -5.15 -2.79
C TYR A 35 5.61 -4.81 -3.74
N LEU A 36 5.33 -4.22 -4.90
CA LEU A 36 6.37 -3.77 -5.83
C LEU A 36 7.17 -2.59 -5.28
N SER A 37 6.54 -1.68 -4.53
CA SER A 37 7.23 -0.55 -3.89
C SER A 37 8.25 -1.02 -2.86
N ASP A 38 7.89 -2.00 -2.02
CA ASP A 38 8.79 -2.60 -1.04
C ASP A 38 10.00 -3.24 -1.73
N ILE A 39 9.78 -3.97 -2.82
CA ILE A 39 10.88 -4.56 -3.61
C ILE A 39 11.75 -3.45 -4.19
N GLY A 40 11.17 -2.46 -4.88
CA GLY A 40 11.92 -1.44 -5.57
C GLY A 40 12.68 -0.50 -4.63
N GLU A 41 12.19 -0.24 -3.43
CA GLU A 41 12.91 0.52 -2.40
C GLU A 41 14.25 -0.14 -2.04
N THR A 42 14.27 -1.48 -1.93
CA THR A 42 15.51 -2.22 -1.65
C THR A 42 16.53 -2.15 -2.80
N VAL A 43 16.04 -2.05 -4.04
CA VAL A 43 16.86 -2.09 -5.26
C VAL A 43 17.42 -0.71 -5.62
N ALA A 44 16.61 0.34 -5.52
CA ALA A 44 16.99 1.69 -5.91
C ALA A 44 17.96 2.38 -4.92
N LYS A 45 18.16 1.83 -3.71
CA LYS A 45 19.14 2.28 -2.68
C LYS A 45 19.19 3.80 -2.42
N ARG A 46 18.06 4.51 -2.58
CA ARG A 46 18.00 5.96 -2.31
C ARG A 46 17.67 6.22 -0.83
N TYR A 47 18.68 6.16 0.03
CA TYR A 47 18.54 6.48 1.46
C TYR A 47 17.82 7.83 1.66
N GLY A 48 16.66 7.80 2.32
CA GLY A 48 15.93 9.00 2.76
C GLY A 48 14.99 9.66 1.75
N ARG A 49 14.68 9.03 0.60
CA ARG A 49 13.63 9.50 -0.31
C ARG A 49 12.55 8.43 -0.51
N PRO A 50 11.25 8.79 -0.46
CA PRO A 50 10.19 7.82 -0.68
C PRO A 50 10.26 7.31 -2.13
N PHE A 51 10.39 6.00 -2.29
CA PHE A 51 10.29 5.29 -3.55
C PHE A 51 8.86 4.77 -3.70
N ARG A 52 8.24 4.96 -4.86
CA ARG A 52 6.86 4.53 -5.08
C ARG A 52 6.69 3.86 -6.43
N VAL A 53 5.99 2.73 -6.43
CA VAL A 53 5.50 2.10 -7.64
C VAL A 53 4.01 2.39 -7.80
N LYS A 54 3.61 2.76 -9.01
CA LYS A 54 2.21 2.86 -9.42
C LYS A 54 1.92 1.77 -10.43
N THR A 55 0.81 1.07 -10.26
CA THR A 55 0.31 0.12 -11.24
C THR A 55 -0.97 0.65 -11.87
N PHE A 56 -1.16 0.33 -13.15
CA PHE A 56 -2.39 0.57 -13.89
C PHE A 56 -2.59 -0.55 -14.90
N TRP A 57 -3.80 -0.69 -15.44
CA TRP A 57 -4.13 -1.74 -16.41
C TRP A 57 -4.51 -1.12 -17.74
N ASP A 58 -3.72 -1.42 -18.77
CA ASP A 58 -4.01 -1.07 -20.15
C ASP A 58 -3.58 -2.22 -21.08
N THR A 59 -4.53 -2.71 -21.88
CA THR A 59 -4.31 -3.83 -22.81
C THR A 59 -4.14 -3.37 -24.25
N ASP A 60 -4.09 -2.05 -24.51
CA ASP A 60 -3.80 -1.54 -25.85
C ASP A 60 -2.40 -2.02 -26.30
N PRO A 61 -2.26 -2.64 -27.49
CA PRO A 61 -0.96 -3.06 -28.02
C PRO A 61 0.09 -1.94 -28.09
N GLY A 62 -0.33 -0.67 -28.18
CA GLY A 62 0.56 0.49 -28.20
C GLY A 62 0.88 1.08 -26.82
N ALA A 63 0.32 0.53 -25.73
CA ALA A 63 0.54 1.06 -24.38
C ALA A 63 1.95 0.75 -23.85
N ASP A 64 2.56 1.74 -23.20
CA ASP A 64 3.87 1.58 -22.55
C ASP A 64 3.80 0.51 -21.45
N ALA A 65 4.79 -0.39 -21.43
CA ALA A 65 4.85 -1.48 -20.44
C ALA A 65 5.26 -0.97 -19.05
N ALA A 66 6.27 -0.10 -18.98
CA ALA A 66 6.70 0.56 -17.76
C ALA A 66 7.50 1.84 -18.10
N TRP A 67 7.58 2.76 -17.15
CA TRP A 67 8.48 3.92 -17.22
C TRP A 67 8.81 4.48 -15.85
N THR A 68 9.85 5.30 -15.78
CA THR A 68 10.31 5.97 -14.56
C THR A 68 10.48 7.48 -14.75
N ASP A 69 10.08 8.26 -13.75
CA ASP A 69 10.33 9.71 -13.67
C ASP A 69 11.45 10.06 -12.66
N ASN A 70 12.31 9.07 -12.37
CA ASN A 70 13.30 9.07 -11.29
C ASN A 70 12.72 9.07 -9.86
N HIS A 71 11.43 9.28 -9.63
CA HIS A 71 10.82 9.30 -8.28
C HIS A 71 9.77 8.21 -8.10
N THR A 72 9.03 7.94 -9.17
CA THR A 72 7.96 6.97 -9.28
C THR A 72 8.22 6.09 -10.49
N ILE A 73 8.15 4.78 -10.28
CA ILE A 73 8.08 3.82 -11.37
C ILE A 73 6.61 3.53 -11.62
N THR A 74 6.17 3.63 -12.87
CA THR A 74 4.81 3.30 -13.27
C THR A 74 4.86 2.07 -14.17
N ILE A 75 4.05 1.06 -13.85
CA ILE A 75 4.04 -0.23 -14.56
C ILE A 75 2.62 -0.51 -15.04
N ASN A 76 2.49 -0.75 -16.34
CA ASN A 76 1.27 -1.29 -16.93
C ASN A 76 1.20 -2.79 -16.64
N THR A 77 0.27 -3.23 -15.81
CA THR A 77 0.12 -4.64 -15.45
C THR A 77 -0.70 -5.45 -16.46
N GLY A 78 -1.36 -4.75 -17.40
CA GLY A 78 -2.09 -5.33 -18.53
C GLY A 78 -1.26 -5.47 -19.81
N ASN A 79 0.04 -5.15 -19.78
CA ASN A 79 0.91 -5.18 -20.96
C ASN A 79 0.96 -6.56 -21.63
N HIS A 80 1.19 -6.58 -22.94
CA HIS A 80 1.15 -7.78 -23.77
C HIS A 80 2.18 -8.85 -23.37
N ILE A 81 3.37 -8.44 -22.90
CA ILE A 81 4.43 -9.37 -22.46
C ILE A 81 3.96 -10.12 -21.22
N THR A 82 3.56 -9.40 -20.18
CA THR A 82 3.07 -9.99 -18.93
C THR A 82 1.81 -10.82 -19.20
N MET A 83 0.88 -10.31 -20.00
CA MET A 83 -0.38 -11.02 -20.26
C MET A 83 -0.25 -12.28 -21.11
N SER A 84 0.87 -12.45 -21.81
CA SER A 84 1.18 -13.68 -22.53
C SER A 84 1.52 -14.87 -21.63
N PHE A 85 1.86 -14.63 -20.35
CA PHE A 85 2.16 -15.71 -19.41
C PHE A 85 0.87 -16.39 -18.91
N PRO A 86 0.83 -17.73 -18.81
CA PRO A 86 -0.41 -18.44 -18.51
C PRO A 86 -0.81 -18.46 -17.03
N VAL A 87 0.14 -18.20 -16.11
CA VAL A 87 -0.07 -18.38 -14.65
C VAL A 87 0.27 -17.09 -13.90
N ARG A 88 -0.43 -16.82 -12.80
CA ARG A 88 -0.29 -15.55 -12.04
C ARG A 88 1.10 -15.36 -11.47
N GLU A 89 1.77 -16.43 -11.11
CA GLU A 89 3.13 -16.42 -10.57
C GLU A 89 4.12 -15.94 -11.62
N THR A 90 4.00 -16.41 -12.86
CA THR A 90 4.87 -15.97 -13.96
C THR A 90 4.53 -14.56 -14.44
N LYS A 91 3.25 -14.16 -14.39
CA LYS A 91 2.84 -12.75 -14.60
C LYS A 91 3.45 -11.82 -13.56
N ALA A 92 3.36 -12.18 -12.28
CA ALA A 92 3.93 -11.39 -11.21
C ALA A 92 5.46 -11.27 -11.32
N LEU A 93 6.13 -12.37 -11.65
CA LEU A 93 7.56 -12.39 -11.86
C LEU A 93 7.97 -11.53 -13.06
N SER A 94 7.15 -11.50 -14.13
CA SER A 94 7.34 -10.62 -15.28
C SER A 94 7.28 -9.14 -14.86
N LEU A 95 6.30 -8.78 -14.03
CA LEU A 95 6.16 -7.41 -13.49
C LEU A 95 7.31 -7.02 -12.55
N VAL A 96 7.82 -7.97 -11.75
CA VAL A 96 9.05 -7.77 -10.95
C VAL A 96 10.26 -7.56 -11.86
N GLY A 97 10.32 -8.24 -13.02
CA GLY A 97 11.33 -8.00 -14.04
C GLY A 97 11.27 -6.59 -14.64
N MET A 98 10.07 -6.09 -14.93
CA MET A 98 9.87 -4.71 -15.41
C MET A 98 10.26 -3.68 -14.35
N LEU A 99 9.89 -3.92 -13.09
CA LEU A 99 10.35 -3.10 -11.97
C LEU A 99 11.89 -3.07 -11.89
N ALA A 100 12.53 -4.22 -12.06
CA ALA A 100 13.99 -4.35 -12.01
C ALA A 100 14.66 -3.57 -13.16
N HIS A 101 14.10 -3.63 -14.36
CA HIS A 101 14.56 -2.85 -15.52
C HIS A 101 14.50 -1.34 -15.24
N GLU A 102 13.34 -0.82 -14.82
CA GLU A 102 13.15 0.60 -14.50
C GLU A 102 14.02 1.08 -13.32
N ALA A 103 14.22 0.23 -12.31
CA ALA A 103 15.15 0.49 -11.23
C ALA A 103 16.61 0.48 -11.70
N GLY A 104 16.93 -0.28 -12.74
CA GLY A 104 18.22 -0.27 -13.42
C GLY A 104 18.54 1.10 -14.01
N HIS A 105 17.60 1.72 -14.71
CA HIS A 105 17.76 3.08 -15.23
C HIS A 105 18.02 4.11 -14.12
N ILE A 106 17.30 3.99 -13.00
CA ILE A 106 17.49 4.83 -11.81
C ILE A 106 18.91 4.74 -11.24
N ASN A 107 19.51 3.55 -11.32
CA ASN A 107 20.80 3.24 -10.70
C ASN A 107 22.00 3.49 -11.63
N TYR A 108 21.84 3.24 -12.94
CA TYR A 108 22.98 3.09 -13.85
C TYR A 108 22.99 4.03 -15.05
N THR A 109 21.86 4.66 -15.40
CA THR A 109 21.77 5.47 -16.62
C THR A 109 22.23 6.91 -16.42
N ASP A 110 23.19 7.35 -17.24
CA ASP A 110 23.67 8.74 -17.30
C ASP A 110 23.01 9.54 -18.42
N PHE A 111 21.85 10.12 -18.11
CA PHE A 111 21.09 10.96 -19.04
C PHE A 111 21.83 12.23 -19.50
N ARG A 112 22.82 12.72 -18.72
CA ARG A 112 23.60 13.91 -19.12
C ARG A 112 24.60 13.57 -20.20
N ALA A 113 25.22 12.40 -20.08
CA ALA A 113 26.12 11.89 -21.11
C ALA A 113 25.34 11.63 -22.42
N LEU A 114 24.13 11.05 -22.34
CA LEU A 114 23.24 10.87 -23.50
C LEU A 114 22.83 12.21 -24.15
N SER A 115 22.49 13.22 -23.35
CA SER A 115 22.18 14.57 -23.87
C SER A 115 23.38 15.20 -24.60
N THR A 116 24.60 14.92 -24.13
CA THR A 116 25.84 15.39 -24.75
C THR A 116 26.10 14.68 -26.06
N TYR A 117 25.81 13.38 -26.13
CA TYR A 117 25.88 12.57 -27.33
C TYR A 117 24.97 13.13 -28.44
N HIS A 118 23.69 13.35 -28.15
CA HIS A 118 22.75 13.92 -29.13
C HIS A 118 23.18 15.29 -29.65
N ARG A 119 23.61 16.18 -28.76
CA ARG A 119 24.09 17.51 -29.17
C ARG A 119 25.31 17.45 -30.09
N ALA A 120 26.17 16.44 -29.92
CA ALA A 120 27.31 16.25 -30.81
C ALA A 120 26.85 15.81 -32.20
N LEU A 121 25.92 14.85 -32.27
CA LEU A 121 25.35 14.37 -33.53
C LEU A 121 24.61 15.47 -34.30
N ASP A 122 23.84 16.32 -33.60
CA ASP A 122 23.16 17.48 -34.20
C ASP A 122 24.16 18.46 -34.86
N GLN A 123 25.41 18.48 -34.39
CA GLN A 123 26.50 19.29 -34.93
C GLN A 123 27.34 18.54 -35.98
N GLY A 124 26.89 17.36 -36.42
CA GLY A 124 27.60 16.50 -37.37
C GLY A 124 28.89 15.89 -36.80
N ARG A 125 28.96 15.69 -35.48
CA ARG A 125 30.14 15.18 -34.78
C ARG A 125 29.81 13.94 -33.95
N PHE A 126 30.77 13.04 -33.85
CA PHE A 126 30.67 11.87 -32.98
C PHE A 126 31.22 12.16 -31.57
N TYR A 127 30.49 11.72 -30.55
CA TYR A 127 30.88 11.71 -29.14
C TYR A 127 31.05 10.26 -28.68
N PRO A 128 32.05 9.92 -27.84
CA PRO A 128 32.96 10.79 -27.09
C PRO A 128 34.19 11.30 -27.84
N LYS A 129 34.55 10.64 -28.95
CA LYS A 129 35.79 10.89 -29.69
C LYS A 129 35.53 10.83 -31.19
N ARG A 130 36.45 11.41 -31.97
CA ARG A 130 36.45 11.25 -33.42
C ARG A 130 36.68 9.79 -33.79
N MET A 131 35.88 9.28 -34.71
CA MET A 131 36.00 7.94 -35.25
C MET A 131 37.36 7.74 -35.93
N LYS A 132 37.97 6.56 -35.71
CA LYS A 132 39.29 6.17 -36.23
C LYS A 132 39.20 4.75 -36.80
N ASN A 133 40.14 4.38 -37.66
CA ASN A 133 40.22 3.05 -38.29
C ASN A 133 38.96 2.69 -39.07
N LEU A 134 38.47 3.64 -39.88
CA LEU A 134 37.25 3.49 -40.66
C LEU A 134 37.55 2.86 -42.03
N THR A 135 36.58 2.12 -42.56
CA THR A 135 36.57 1.72 -43.97
C THR A 135 36.27 2.92 -44.86
N PRO A 136 36.61 2.90 -46.17
CA PRO A 136 36.29 4.00 -47.09
C PRO A 136 34.79 4.36 -47.14
N ALA A 137 33.90 3.37 -46.96
CA ALA A 137 32.46 3.60 -46.88
C ALA A 137 32.07 4.33 -45.59
N GLU A 138 32.65 3.94 -44.45
CA GLU A 138 32.41 4.60 -43.16
C GLU A 138 33.03 6.02 -43.12
N GLU A 139 34.16 6.27 -43.80
CA GLU A 139 34.72 7.63 -43.95
C GLU A 139 33.77 8.53 -44.74
N LYS A 140 33.21 8.03 -45.85
CA LYS A 140 32.20 8.74 -46.63
C LYS A 140 30.96 9.07 -45.81
N ALA A 141 30.48 8.13 -44.99
CA ALA A 141 29.35 8.35 -44.08
C ALA A 141 29.60 9.49 -43.07
N VAL A 142 30.82 9.56 -42.51
CA VAL A 142 31.21 10.66 -41.60
C VAL A 142 31.23 12.01 -42.33
N GLU A 143 31.71 12.05 -43.57
CA GLU A 143 31.72 13.26 -44.40
C GLU A 143 30.29 13.72 -44.75
N GLU A 144 29.40 12.78 -45.10
CA GLU A 144 27.99 13.05 -45.37
C GLU A 144 27.28 13.63 -44.15
N LEU A 145 27.51 13.08 -42.95
CA LEU A 145 26.94 13.63 -41.71
C LEU A 145 27.39 15.08 -41.46
N GLN A 146 28.68 15.36 -41.68
CA GLN A 146 29.23 16.71 -41.54
C GLN A 146 28.62 17.67 -42.56
N GLN A 147 28.39 17.18 -43.78
CA GLN A 147 27.74 17.94 -44.83
C GLN A 147 26.28 18.24 -44.48
N PHE A 148 25.50 17.26 -43.99
CA PHE A 148 24.12 17.50 -43.55
C PHE A 148 24.04 18.57 -42.45
N ALA A 149 24.98 18.56 -41.51
CA ALA A 149 25.08 19.59 -40.47
C ALA A 149 25.47 20.96 -41.03
N ALA A 150 26.40 21.01 -42.00
CA ALA A 150 26.82 22.25 -42.65
C ALA A 150 25.71 22.87 -43.51
N ASP A 151 24.96 22.02 -44.22
CA ASP A 151 23.85 22.41 -45.09
C ASP A 151 22.56 22.71 -44.31
N GLY A 152 22.52 22.36 -43.02
CA GLY A 152 21.34 22.54 -42.16
C GLY A 152 20.17 21.63 -42.56
N ASP A 153 20.47 20.44 -43.11
CA ASP A 153 19.46 19.46 -43.53
C ASP A 153 18.78 18.81 -42.33
N LYS A 154 17.70 19.45 -41.87
CA LYS A 154 16.91 18.99 -40.72
C LYS A 154 16.32 17.61 -40.94
N ALA A 155 15.96 17.24 -42.17
CA ALA A 155 15.35 15.94 -42.44
C ALA A 155 16.37 14.82 -42.23
N ALA A 156 17.57 14.95 -42.80
CA ALA A 156 18.64 13.97 -42.63
C ALA A 156 19.10 13.87 -41.17
N LEU A 157 19.29 15.01 -40.50
CA LEU A 157 19.72 15.04 -39.09
C LEU A 157 18.67 14.41 -38.15
N SER A 158 17.37 14.63 -38.39
CA SER A 158 16.32 13.99 -37.59
C SER A 158 16.31 12.47 -37.71
N VAL A 159 16.51 11.93 -38.92
CA VAL A 159 16.60 10.48 -39.14
C VAL A 159 17.81 9.88 -38.45
N VAL A 160 19.00 10.48 -38.64
CA VAL A 160 20.24 10.01 -37.99
C VAL A 160 20.11 10.09 -36.47
N ALA A 161 19.58 11.19 -35.94
CA ALA A 161 19.40 11.37 -34.50
C ALA A 161 18.43 10.35 -33.90
N TYR A 162 17.33 10.05 -34.60
CA TYR A 162 16.36 9.05 -34.15
C TYR A 162 16.99 7.65 -34.11
N VAL A 163 17.64 7.20 -35.18
CA VAL A 163 18.28 5.88 -35.23
C VAL A 163 19.37 5.77 -34.18
N ALA A 164 20.21 6.80 -34.03
CA ALA A 164 21.23 6.82 -32.99
C ALA A 164 20.63 6.79 -31.58
N HIS A 165 19.52 7.49 -31.33
CA HIS A 165 18.79 7.43 -30.07
C HIS A 165 18.30 6.02 -29.76
N THR A 166 17.65 5.36 -30.72
CA THR A 166 17.16 3.98 -30.56
C THR A 166 18.30 3.01 -30.27
N LEU A 167 19.44 3.15 -30.94
CA LEU A 167 20.64 2.34 -30.67
C LEU A 167 21.24 2.62 -29.29
N CYS A 168 21.26 3.89 -28.85
CA CYS A 168 21.70 4.25 -27.50
C CYS A 168 20.81 3.61 -26.44
N ASN A 169 19.49 3.70 -26.59
CA ASN A 169 18.55 3.08 -25.66
C ASN A 169 18.75 1.56 -25.62
N LEU A 170 18.84 0.91 -26.78
CA LEU A 170 19.08 -0.53 -26.86
C LEU A 170 20.38 -0.96 -26.16
N SER A 171 21.47 -0.24 -26.39
CA SER A 171 22.76 -0.51 -25.74
C SER A 171 22.71 -0.27 -24.23
N GLU A 172 21.98 0.77 -23.80
CA GLU A 172 21.77 1.10 -22.39
C GLU A 172 20.93 0.02 -21.69
N ASP A 173 19.80 -0.39 -22.26
CA ASP A 173 18.90 -1.41 -21.72
C ASP A 173 19.61 -2.76 -21.56
N THR A 174 20.46 -3.11 -22.54
CA THR A 174 21.30 -4.31 -22.46
C THR A 174 22.23 -4.21 -21.25
N TYR A 175 22.90 -3.07 -21.07
CA TYR A 175 23.81 -2.83 -19.95
C TYR A 175 23.11 -2.82 -18.59
N ILE A 176 21.99 -2.09 -18.44
CA ILE A 176 21.30 -2.00 -17.14
C ILE A 176 20.80 -3.38 -16.72
N GLU A 177 20.25 -4.16 -17.64
CA GLU A 177 19.69 -5.46 -17.29
C GLU A 177 20.78 -6.49 -16.97
N GLU A 178 21.93 -6.43 -17.66
CA GLU A 178 23.10 -7.23 -17.28
C GLU A 178 23.61 -6.84 -15.88
N GLN A 179 23.70 -5.55 -15.57
CA GLN A 179 24.07 -5.07 -14.24
C GLN A 179 23.06 -5.49 -13.17
N MET A 180 21.76 -5.37 -13.46
CA MET A 180 20.69 -5.79 -12.58
C MET A 180 20.75 -7.30 -12.32
N CYS A 181 20.91 -8.12 -13.36
CA CYS A 181 21.02 -9.57 -13.23
C CYS A 181 22.27 -10.00 -12.43
N ARG A 182 23.37 -9.26 -12.54
CA ARG A 182 24.62 -9.52 -11.79
C ARG A 182 24.52 -9.12 -10.32
N ASN A 183 23.98 -7.94 -10.07
CA ASN A 183 23.99 -7.34 -8.73
C ASN A 183 22.79 -7.78 -7.88
N PHE A 184 21.71 -8.24 -8.50
CA PHE A 184 20.47 -8.62 -7.83
C PHE A 184 19.99 -10.02 -8.28
N PRO A 185 20.56 -11.09 -7.70
CA PRO A 185 20.13 -12.46 -7.99
C PRO A 185 18.72 -12.75 -7.47
N GLY A 186 18.19 -13.93 -7.79
CA GLY A 186 16.84 -14.33 -7.39
C GLY A 186 15.76 -13.71 -8.28
N ARG A 187 14.67 -13.23 -7.69
CA ARG A 187 13.44 -12.88 -8.43
C ARG A 187 13.61 -11.74 -9.43
N LEU A 188 14.47 -10.76 -9.15
CA LEU A 188 14.73 -9.64 -10.05
C LEU A 188 15.42 -10.13 -11.33
N ARG A 189 16.50 -10.89 -11.19
CA ARG A 189 17.17 -11.58 -12.30
C ARG A 189 16.20 -12.49 -13.05
N THR A 190 15.48 -13.37 -12.36
CA THR A 190 14.56 -14.31 -13.03
C THR A 190 13.46 -13.57 -13.78
N GLY A 191 12.90 -12.50 -13.21
CA GLY A 191 11.91 -11.64 -13.85
C GLY A 191 12.41 -11.03 -15.16
N ILE A 192 13.61 -10.46 -15.16
CA ILE A 192 14.24 -9.93 -16.38
C ILE A 192 14.41 -11.04 -17.42
N LEU A 193 14.97 -12.19 -17.02
CA LEU A 193 15.27 -13.28 -17.95
C LEU A 193 14.01 -13.88 -18.59
N ILE A 194 12.91 -14.04 -17.84
CA ILE A 194 11.66 -14.55 -18.43
C ILE A 194 11.05 -13.55 -19.40
N ASN A 195 11.18 -12.24 -19.15
CA ASN A 195 10.71 -11.20 -20.06
C ASN A 195 11.51 -11.25 -21.36
N ARG A 196 12.85 -11.28 -21.28
CA ARG A 196 13.75 -11.45 -22.44
C ARG A 196 13.40 -12.69 -23.27
N GLN A 197 13.22 -13.82 -22.59
CA GLN A 197 12.87 -15.07 -23.25
C GLN A 197 11.52 -14.94 -23.96
N ARG A 198 10.49 -14.44 -23.26
CA ARG A 198 9.15 -14.27 -23.82
C ARG A 198 9.13 -13.32 -25.01
N MET A 199 9.85 -12.21 -24.91
CA MET A 199 9.93 -11.19 -25.98
C MET A 199 10.44 -11.80 -27.28
N GLY A 200 11.50 -12.61 -27.24
CA GLY A 200 11.97 -13.21 -28.47
C GLY A 200 11.32 -14.54 -28.86
N GLU A 201 10.63 -15.25 -27.96
CA GLU A 201 9.64 -16.28 -28.37
C GLU A 201 8.53 -15.67 -29.24
N GLN A 202 8.18 -14.41 -29.00
CA GLN A 202 7.19 -13.67 -29.77
C GLN A 202 7.79 -12.88 -30.94
N SER A 203 9.12 -12.89 -31.12
CA SER A 203 9.76 -12.19 -32.23
C SER A 203 9.56 -12.95 -33.54
N ILE A 204 9.26 -12.22 -34.61
CA ILE A 204 9.06 -12.81 -35.94
C ILE A 204 10.39 -13.10 -36.64
N SER A 205 10.38 -14.00 -37.63
CA SER A 205 11.58 -14.37 -38.39
C SER A 205 11.95 -13.29 -39.42
N ILE A 206 13.20 -13.33 -39.89
CA ILE A 206 13.68 -12.43 -40.96
C ILE A 206 12.81 -12.55 -42.22
N THR A 207 12.44 -13.77 -42.60
CA THR A 207 11.61 -14.03 -43.78
C THR A 207 10.22 -13.44 -43.60
N GLU A 208 9.63 -13.58 -42.42
CA GLU A 208 8.32 -13.00 -42.13
C GLU A 208 8.35 -11.47 -42.19
N MET A 209 9.42 -10.82 -41.71
CA MET A 209 9.59 -9.37 -41.87
C MET A 209 9.67 -8.94 -43.34
N GLN A 210 10.33 -9.75 -44.18
CA GLN A 210 10.40 -9.51 -45.63
C GLN A 210 9.03 -9.71 -46.30
N ASP A 211 8.28 -10.74 -45.91
CA ASP A 211 6.93 -11.01 -46.43
C ASP A 211 5.96 -9.88 -46.07
N ARG A 212 6.14 -9.24 -44.91
CA ARG A 212 5.41 -8.03 -44.49
C ARG A 212 5.88 -6.74 -45.20
N GLN A 213 6.85 -6.83 -46.12
CA GLN A 213 7.41 -5.70 -46.88
C GLN A 213 8.00 -4.59 -45.98
N MET A 214 8.59 -4.97 -44.86
CA MET A 214 9.27 -4.00 -43.98
C MET A 214 10.53 -3.43 -44.64
N GLY A 215 10.85 -2.18 -44.31
CA GLY A 215 12.09 -1.55 -44.77
C GLY A 215 13.33 -2.25 -44.22
N GLU A 216 14.41 -2.32 -45.00
CA GLU A 216 15.63 -3.03 -44.62
C GLU A 216 16.25 -2.52 -43.31
N LEU A 217 16.18 -1.21 -43.05
CA LEU A 217 16.60 -0.63 -41.77
C LEU A 217 15.75 -1.14 -40.60
N SER A 218 14.42 -1.22 -40.77
CA SER A 218 13.49 -1.74 -39.75
C SER A 218 13.80 -3.21 -39.44
N ILE A 219 14.14 -4.00 -40.46
CA ILE A 219 14.57 -5.41 -40.30
C ILE A 219 15.88 -5.47 -39.51
N LEU A 220 16.89 -4.69 -39.89
CA LEU A 220 18.19 -4.66 -39.19
C LEU A 220 18.05 -4.23 -37.74
N MET A 221 17.26 -3.19 -37.46
CA MET A 221 16.99 -2.73 -36.09
C MET A 221 16.27 -3.80 -35.27
N ASN A 222 15.28 -4.51 -35.83
CA ASN A 222 14.65 -5.65 -35.16
C ASN A 222 15.65 -6.77 -34.85
N LEU A 223 16.57 -7.09 -35.77
CA LEU A 223 17.60 -8.10 -35.54
C LEU A 223 18.58 -7.70 -34.45
N LEU A 224 18.96 -6.42 -34.37
CA LEU A 224 19.78 -5.89 -33.28
C LEU A 224 19.04 -6.01 -31.95
N ILE A 225 17.74 -5.67 -31.90
CA ILE A 225 16.90 -5.83 -30.70
C ILE A 225 16.88 -7.30 -30.25
N GLN A 226 16.60 -8.23 -31.17
CA GLN A 226 16.61 -9.68 -30.87
C GLN A 226 17.97 -10.13 -30.31
N TYR A 227 19.07 -9.74 -30.96
CA TYR A 227 20.42 -10.11 -30.52
C TYR A 227 20.76 -9.54 -29.13
N CYS A 228 20.46 -8.27 -28.87
CA CYS A 228 20.76 -7.64 -27.59
C CYS A 228 20.04 -8.32 -26.41
N PHE A 229 18.79 -8.74 -26.59
CA PHE A 229 18.02 -9.37 -25.51
C PHE A 229 18.22 -10.88 -25.40
N GLN A 230 18.48 -11.59 -26.50
CA GLN A 230 18.57 -13.06 -26.52
C GLN A 230 19.96 -13.64 -26.78
N GLY A 231 20.90 -12.82 -27.26
CA GLY A 231 22.19 -13.28 -27.78
C GLY A 231 22.08 -14.07 -29.09
N THR A 232 20.89 -14.17 -29.68
CA THR A 232 20.61 -14.87 -30.94
C THR A 232 19.49 -14.14 -31.69
N VAL A 233 19.28 -14.48 -32.97
CA VAL A 233 18.19 -13.93 -33.79
C VAL A 233 17.31 -15.05 -34.32
N ASN A 234 16.02 -14.77 -34.50
CA ASN A 234 15.05 -15.71 -35.06
C ASN A 234 15.28 -15.91 -36.56
N ASN A 235 16.06 -16.94 -36.90
CA ASN A 235 16.37 -17.34 -38.25
C ASN A 235 15.99 -18.81 -38.54
N VAL A 236 14.76 -19.20 -38.15
CA VAL A 236 14.25 -20.57 -38.34
C VAL A 236 14.22 -20.98 -39.82
N ASP A 237 14.01 -20.02 -40.72
CA ASP A 237 13.91 -20.25 -42.16
C ASP A 237 15.28 -20.34 -42.87
N GLY A 238 16.38 -20.14 -42.14
CA GLY A 238 17.73 -20.29 -42.67
C GLY A 238 18.16 -19.22 -43.68
N TYR A 239 17.68 -17.99 -43.53
CA TYR A 239 18.12 -16.83 -44.30
C TYR A 239 19.65 -16.67 -44.23
N ARG A 240 20.27 -16.31 -45.36
CA ARG A 240 21.72 -16.09 -45.53
C ARG A 240 22.05 -14.83 -46.34
N GLY A 241 21.12 -13.88 -46.40
CA GLY A 241 21.30 -12.66 -47.18
C GLY A 241 22.12 -11.58 -46.45
N PRO A 242 22.36 -10.44 -47.13
CA PRO A 242 23.32 -9.41 -46.69
C PRO A 242 22.97 -8.75 -45.35
N LEU A 243 21.69 -8.75 -44.95
CA LEU A 243 21.27 -8.20 -43.66
C LEU A 243 21.91 -8.92 -42.46
N LEU A 244 22.17 -10.24 -42.58
CA LEU A 244 22.88 -10.98 -41.54
C LEU A 244 24.37 -10.65 -41.49
N ASP A 245 24.99 -10.33 -42.63
CA ASP A 245 26.39 -9.93 -42.66
C ASP A 245 26.58 -8.58 -41.95
N VAL A 246 25.65 -7.66 -42.13
CA VAL A 246 25.63 -6.37 -41.42
C VAL A 246 25.44 -6.58 -39.91
N LEU A 247 24.47 -7.42 -39.51
CA LEU A 247 24.27 -7.79 -38.11
C LEU A 247 25.55 -8.38 -37.49
N ASN A 248 26.17 -9.36 -38.16
CA ASN A 248 27.41 -9.98 -37.70
C ASN A 248 28.55 -8.97 -37.55
N GLY A 249 28.59 -7.95 -38.40
CA GLY A 249 29.52 -6.82 -38.28
C GLY A 249 29.24 -5.91 -37.08
N CYS A 250 28.01 -5.88 -36.57
CA CYS A 250 27.61 -5.09 -35.40
C CYS A 250 27.85 -5.83 -34.06
N ILE A 251 27.73 -7.16 -34.06
CA ILE A 251 27.84 -8.02 -32.87
C ILE A 251 29.07 -7.71 -31.98
N PRO A 252 30.30 -7.59 -32.50
CA PRO A 252 31.47 -7.32 -31.67
C PRO A 252 31.34 -6.03 -30.84
N TYR A 253 30.75 -4.98 -31.42
CA TYR A 253 30.54 -3.71 -30.72
C TYR A 253 29.49 -3.81 -29.61
N ILE A 254 28.46 -4.64 -29.80
CA ILE A 254 27.46 -4.92 -28.77
C ILE A 254 28.09 -5.72 -27.63
N ASP A 255 28.78 -6.81 -27.94
CA ASP A 255 29.35 -7.71 -26.95
C ASP A 255 30.47 -7.07 -26.12
N ASP A 256 31.31 -6.25 -26.75
CA ASP A 256 32.40 -5.55 -26.05
C ASP A 256 31.89 -4.41 -25.16
N SER A 257 30.72 -3.83 -25.47
CA SER A 257 30.19 -2.66 -24.75
C SER A 257 29.14 -2.99 -23.69
N LYS A 258 28.46 -4.15 -23.77
CA LYS A 258 27.32 -4.49 -22.88
C LYS A 258 27.64 -4.52 -21.38
N LEU A 259 28.92 -4.62 -20.99
CA LEU A 259 29.36 -4.64 -19.59
C LEU A 259 30.17 -3.40 -19.19
N ALA A 260 30.38 -2.47 -20.12
CA ALA A 260 31.21 -1.31 -19.88
C ALA A 260 30.47 -0.31 -18.98
N GLU A 261 31.03 0.01 -17.81
CA GLU A 261 30.43 0.98 -16.88
C GLU A 261 30.43 2.40 -17.45
N ASP A 262 31.49 2.80 -18.16
CA ASP A 262 31.59 4.12 -18.78
C ASP A 262 30.64 4.22 -19.98
N PRO A 263 29.60 5.09 -19.93
CA PRO A 263 28.65 5.28 -21.04
C PRO A 263 29.33 5.71 -22.33
N ARG A 264 30.52 6.32 -22.26
CA ARG A 264 31.29 6.74 -23.44
C ARG A 264 31.74 5.56 -24.29
N VAL A 265 31.99 4.40 -23.69
CA VAL A 265 32.33 3.17 -24.42
C VAL A 265 31.11 2.66 -25.19
N ARG A 266 29.92 2.71 -24.56
CA ARG A 266 28.65 2.35 -25.20
C ARG A 266 28.32 3.29 -26.36
N PHE A 267 28.48 4.60 -26.19
CA PHE A 267 28.28 5.57 -27.28
C PHE A 267 29.25 5.38 -28.44
N ASP A 268 30.51 5.02 -28.16
CA ASP A 268 31.48 4.70 -29.21
C ASP A 268 31.08 3.47 -30.02
N ALA A 269 30.59 2.42 -29.34
CA ALA A 269 30.02 1.24 -29.99
C ALA A 269 28.80 1.59 -30.85
N VAL A 270 27.88 2.40 -30.32
CA VAL A 270 26.71 2.89 -31.07
C VAL A 270 27.12 3.66 -32.32
N ASN A 271 28.18 4.48 -32.27
CA ASN A 271 28.68 5.19 -33.45
C ASN A 271 29.14 4.22 -34.53
N HIS A 272 29.86 3.16 -34.17
CA HIS A 272 30.29 2.14 -35.12
C HIS A 272 29.10 1.37 -35.71
N ILE A 273 28.09 1.05 -34.91
CA ILE A 273 26.87 0.39 -35.38
C ILE A 273 26.10 1.32 -36.34
N LEU A 274 25.94 2.59 -35.99
CA LEU A 274 25.28 3.60 -36.83
C LEU A 274 25.94 3.73 -38.20
N LEU A 275 27.27 3.73 -38.27
CA LEU A 275 28.00 3.77 -39.54
C LEU A 275 27.80 2.50 -40.39
N LYS A 276 27.60 1.34 -39.77
CA LYS A 276 27.28 0.09 -40.50
C LYS A 276 25.86 0.07 -41.04
N LEU A 277 24.96 0.79 -40.41
CA LEU A 277 23.58 0.97 -40.87
C LEU A 277 23.44 2.12 -41.88
N TRP A 278 24.50 2.86 -42.19
CA TRP A 278 24.45 4.14 -42.89
C TRP A 278 23.78 4.06 -44.27
N ASP A 279 24.14 3.07 -45.08
CA ASP A 279 23.57 2.88 -46.43
C ASP A 279 22.04 2.63 -46.39
N TYR A 280 21.54 2.07 -45.28
CA TYR A 280 20.13 1.79 -45.07
C TYR A 280 19.34 3.02 -44.55
N LEU A 281 20.03 4.10 -44.16
CA LEU A 281 19.39 5.36 -43.80
C LEU A 281 18.92 6.15 -45.03
N ALA A 282 19.59 6.00 -46.17
CA ALA A 282 19.38 6.82 -47.35
C ALA A 282 17.92 6.82 -47.87
N PRO A 283 17.22 5.67 -47.99
CA PRO A 283 15.81 5.67 -48.42
C PRO A 283 14.90 6.46 -47.47
N LEU A 284 15.17 6.39 -46.17
CA LEU A 284 14.37 7.02 -45.12
C LEU A 284 14.64 8.53 -45.04
N ILE A 285 15.89 8.95 -45.26
CA ILE A 285 16.27 10.36 -45.41
C ILE A 285 15.58 10.97 -46.63
N GLU A 286 15.56 10.28 -47.76
CA GLU A 286 14.88 10.75 -48.97
C GLU A 286 13.36 10.87 -48.78
N GLU A 287 12.76 10.02 -47.96
CA GLU A 287 11.35 10.14 -47.58
C GLU A 287 11.10 11.31 -46.61
N ALA A 288 11.95 11.48 -45.58
CA ALA A 288 11.89 12.58 -44.63
C ALA A 288 12.16 13.96 -45.25
N ARG A 289 12.81 14.01 -46.43
CA ARG A 289 12.93 15.23 -47.24
C ARG A 289 11.65 15.58 -48.00
N LYS A 290 10.76 14.61 -48.24
CA LYS A 290 9.50 14.76 -48.99
C LYS A 290 8.28 14.97 -48.10
N LYS A 291 8.27 14.37 -46.92
CA LYS A 291 7.19 14.44 -45.92
C LYS A 291 7.73 15.03 -44.60
N PRO A 292 6.87 15.49 -43.67
CA PRO A 292 7.32 15.86 -42.34
C PRO A 292 8.13 14.71 -41.70
N PRO A 293 9.35 14.97 -41.18
CA PRO A 293 10.17 13.93 -40.57
C PRO A 293 9.46 13.18 -39.43
N GLU A 294 8.60 13.86 -38.68
CA GLU A 294 7.79 13.29 -37.60
C GLU A 294 6.90 12.13 -38.08
N GLU A 295 6.29 12.26 -39.26
CA GLU A 295 5.42 11.22 -39.84
C GLU A 295 6.23 9.98 -40.26
N VAL A 296 7.40 10.20 -40.87
CA VAL A 296 8.30 9.11 -41.31
C VAL A 296 8.89 8.37 -40.11
N LEU A 297 9.30 9.11 -39.08
CA LEU A 297 9.83 8.52 -37.85
C LEU A 297 8.75 7.79 -37.04
N GLN A 298 7.51 8.27 -37.06
CA GLN A 298 6.39 7.56 -36.45
C GLN A 298 6.12 6.23 -37.14
N GLN A 299 6.11 6.18 -38.49
CA GLN A 299 5.98 4.92 -39.23
C GLN A 299 7.12 3.93 -38.93
N LEU A 300 8.35 4.43 -38.82
CA LEU A 300 9.49 3.60 -38.40
C LEU A 300 9.30 3.06 -36.98
N SER A 301 8.84 3.90 -36.05
CA SER A 301 8.54 3.51 -34.67
C SER A 301 7.47 2.42 -34.60
N GLU A 302 6.38 2.58 -35.36
CA GLU A 302 5.29 1.61 -35.44
C GLU A 302 5.78 0.27 -36.00
N GLN A 303 6.58 0.28 -37.08
CA GLN A 303 7.19 -0.93 -37.62
C GLN A 303 8.14 -1.64 -36.65
N LEU A 304 8.87 -0.89 -35.81
CA LEU A 304 9.70 -1.49 -34.77
C LEU A 304 8.85 -2.09 -33.65
N GLN A 305 7.75 -1.44 -33.27
CA GLN A 305 6.83 -1.93 -32.22
C GLN A 305 6.00 -3.14 -32.65
N GLU A 306 5.55 -3.19 -33.91
CA GLU A 306 4.75 -4.30 -34.45
C GLU A 306 5.48 -5.65 -34.44
N THR A 307 6.81 -5.62 -34.42
CA THR A 307 7.66 -6.80 -34.63
C THR A 307 8.67 -7.04 -33.52
N SER A 308 8.94 -6.02 -32.69
CA SER A 308 9.70 -6.15 -31.45
C SER A 308 8.78 -5.85 -30.26
N ASN A 309 8.56 -6.86 -29.42
CA ASN A 309 7.78 -6.72 -28.19
C ASN A 309 8.60 -6.04 -27.07
N ALA A 310 9.51 -5.13 -27.41
CA ALA A 310 10.33 -4.42 -26.42
C ALA A 310 9.56 -3.25 -25.78
N PRO A 311 9.76 -2.98 -24.47
CA PRO A 311 9.19 -1.79 -23.84
C PRO A 311 9.62 -0.51 -24.56
N ASN A 312 8.75 0.49 -24.62
CA ASN A 312 9.11 1.81 -25.08
C ASN A 312 10.11 2.45 -24.10
N GLY A 313 11.36 2.65 -24.53
CA GLY A 313 12.39 3.40 -23.78
C GLY A 313 12.12 4.91 -23.71
N SER A 314 10.88 5.33 -23.40
CA SER A 314 10.39 6.71 -23.52
C SER A 314 10.64 7.60 -22.29
N GLY A 315 11.53 7.19 -21.37
CA GLY A 315 11.81 7.91 -20.13
C GLY A 315 12.14 9.40 -20.33
N ARG A 316 11.19 10.30 -20.04
CA ARG A 316 11.38 11.75 -20.15
C ARG A 316 12.27 12.30 -19.01
N PRO A 317 13.20 13.23 -19.28
CA PRO A 317 14.13 13.74 -18.29
C PRO A 317 13.50 14.76 -17.33
N VAL A 318 13.78 14.65 -16.03
CA VAL A 318 13.59 15.72 -15.04
C VAL A 318 14.92 16.00 -14.32
N GLY A 319 15.28 17.28 -14.23
CA GLY A 319 16.58 17.74 -13.75
C GLY A 319 16.89 17.36 -12.30
N TYR A 320 18.07 16.82 -12.07
CA TYR A 320 18.55 16.42 -10.74
C TYR A 320 19.51 17.46 -10.12
N PHE A 321 19.19 17.88 -8.89
CA PHE A 321 20.08 18.60 -7.98
C PHE A 321 20.93 17.60 -7.16
N ALA A 322 22.25 17.76 -7.24
CA ALA A 322 23.22 16.89 -6.58
C ALA A 322 23.29 17.14 -5.05
N PRO A 323 23.20 16.09 -4.20
CA PRO A 323 23.66 16.17 -2.83
C PRO A 323 25.19 16.04 -2.78
N LYS A 324 25.85 16.90 -1.99
CA LYS A 324 27.28 16.81 -1.69
C LYS A 324 27.54 15.65 -0.73
N GLU A 325 28.41 14.73 -1.12
CA GLU A 325 28.94 13.68 -0.25
C GLU A 325 29.79 14.28 0.89
N LYS A 326 29.61 13.72 2.09
CA LYS A 326 30.61 13.75 3.16
C LYS A 326 30.96 12.30 3.49
N ASN A 327 32.23 11.96 3.29
CA ASN A 327 32.83 10.70 3.74
C ASN A 327 32.87 10.66 5.27
N ASP A 328 32.37 9.59 5.87
CA ASP A 328 32.67 9.22 7.25
C ASP A 328 33.17 7.77 7.31
N PRO A 329 34.46 7.53 7.61
CA PRO A 329 35.04 6.20 7.67
C PRO A 329 35.00 5.67 9.11
N ASN A 330 33.83 5.25 9.61
CA ASN A 330 33.73 4.30 10.72
C ASN A 330 32.27 3.88 11.02
N SER A 331 31.87 2.70 10.55
CA SER A 331 30.85 1.90 11.26
C SER A 331 31.06 0.42 11.00
N ARG A 332 31.88 -0.22 11.84
CA ARG A 332 31.81 -1.66 12.07
C ARG A 332 30.57 -1.94 12.92
N PHE A 333 29.66 -2.78 12.45
CA PHE A 333 28.73 -3.47 13.35
C PHE A 333 28.68 -4.97 13.03
N ASP A 334 28.78 -5.68 14.15
CA ASP A 334 29.01 -7.09 14.39
C ASP A 334 27.69 -7.87 14.26
N VAL A 335 27.69 -8.99 13.54
CA VAL A 335 26.50 -9.83 13.35
C VAL A 335 26.63 -11.04 14.28
N ASN A 336 26.12 -10.89 15.50
CA ASN A 336 25.92 -11.99 16.44
C ASN A 336 24.52 -11.89 17.05
N GLY A 337 23.67 -12.90 16.80
CA GLY A 337 22.38 -13.02 17.45
C GLY A 337 21.34 -13.83 16.69
N VAL A 338 21.65 -15.07 16.29
CA VAL A 338 20.61 -16.06 15.91
C VAL A 338 20.18 -16.75 17.20
N SER A 339 18.93 -16.56 17.61
CA SER A 339 18.33 -17.32 18.71
C SER A 339 17.74 -18.63 18.16
N GLU A 340 18.18 -19.73 18.77
CA GLU A 340 17.69 -21.09 18.62
C GLU A 340 16.25 -21.22 19.14
N GLN A 341 15.39 -21.92 18.40
CA GLN A 341 14.42 -22.88 18.95
C GLN A 341 13.99 -23.87 17.85
N ASP A 342 14.11 -25.14 18.20
CA ASP A 342 14.36 -26.34 17.37
C ASP A 342 13.19 -26.89 16.55
N GLY A 343 13.56 -27.81 15.63
CA GLY A 343 12.73 -28.97 15.31
C GLY A 343 13.26 -29.85 14.15
N ASP A 344 14.03 -30.89 14.50
CA ASP A 344 14.44 -32.08 13.72
C ASP A 344 15.65 -31.98 12.78
N ARG A 345 16.85 -32.12 13.38
CA ARG A 345 18.07 -32.51 12.68
C ARG A 345 18.20 -34.04 12.63
N ILE A 346 18.62 -34.54 11.46
CA ILE A 346 18.91 -35.96 11.19
C ILE A 346 20.02 -36.46 12.14
N ALA A 347 19.85 -37.67 12.67
CA ALA A 347 20.76 -38.29 13.63
C ALA A 347 22.18 -38.48 13.06
N LEU A 348 23.18 -38.14 13.88
CA LEU A 348 24.61 -38.30 13.57
C LEU A 348 24.93 -39.79 13.31
N THR A 349 25.19 -40.13 12.05
CA THR A 349 25.63 -41.48 11.64
C THR A 349 27.12 -41.41 11.34
N GLN A 350 27.95 -42.25 11.97
CA GLN A 350 29.38 -42.31 11.66
C GLN A 350 29.57 -42.86 10.24
N THR A 351 30.02 -42.02 9.32
CA THR A 351 30.50 -42.42 8.00
C THR A 351 32.00 -42.71 8.06
N ALA A 352 32.47 -43.61 7.20
CA ALA A 352 33.89 -43.97 7.08
C ALA A 352 34.78 -42.76 6.73
N ASP A 353 36.05 -42.81 7.15
CA ASP A 353 37.04 -41.76 6.92
C ASP A 353 37.16 -41.42 5.43
N PRO A 354 37.08 -40.12 5.05
CA PRO A 354 37.20 -39.71 3.66
C PRO A 354 38.64 -39.93 3.16
N GLU A 355 38.76 -40.58 2.00
CA GLU A 355 40.02 -40.83 1.30
C GLU A 355 40.77 -39.50 1.04
N ALA A 356 42.02 -39.46 1.49
CA ALA A 356 42.91 -38.33 1.30
C ALA A 356 43.50 -38.35 -0.11
N GLU A 357 42.77 -37.85 -1.10
CA GLU A 357 43.35 -37.50 -2.40
C GLU A 357 42.99 -36.08 -2.84
N THR A 358 44.05 -35.28 -3.02
CA THR A 358 44.15 -34.05 -3.81
C THR A 358 43.33 -32.82 -3.34
N GLY A 359 44.04 -31.70 -3.18
CA GLY A 359 43.52 -30.45 -2.63
C GLY A 359 42.24 -29.97 -3.29
N GLY A 360 41.24 -29.66 -2.46
CA GLY A 360 39.98 -29.08 -2.90
C GLY A 360 40.22 -27.78 -3.66
N SER A 361 39.76 -27.74 -4.91
CA SER A 361 39.67 -26.50 -5.66
C SER A 361 38.40 -25.76 -5.24
N VAL A 362 38.51 -24.44 -5.06
CA VAL A 362 37.36 -23.55 -4.90
C VAL A 362 36.85 -23.23 -6.30
N ALA A 363 35.78 -23.91 -6.74
CA ALA A 363 35.06 -23.52 -7.94
C ALA A 363 34.01 -22.46 -7.57
N PHE A 364 34.15 -21.26 -8.14
CA PHE A 364 33.18 -20.19 -8.00
C PHE A 364 32.07 -20.39 -9.04
N ASP A 365 30.92 -20.89 -8.62
CA ASP A 365 29.77 -21.09 -9.50
C ASP A 365 29.03 -19.74 -9.70
N GLN A 366 29.30 -19.05 -10.82
CA GLN A 366 28.57 -17.84 -11.21
C GLN A 366 27.13 -18.14 -11.69
N ASN A 367 26.76 -19.42 -11.82
CA ASN A 367 25.48 -19.87 -12.35
C ASN A 367 24.50 -20.38 -11.28
N TYR A 368 24.86 -20.33 -9.98
CA TYR A 368 23.94 -20.69 -8.91
C TYR A 368 22.84 -19.61 -8.75
N GLY A 369 21.68 -19.83 -9.40
CA GLY A 369 20.58 -18.87 -9.47
C GLY A 369 19.56 -18.89 -8.32
N GLY A 370 19.68 -19.82 -7.37
CA GLY A 370 18.72 -20.01 -6.28
C GLY A 370 17.34 -20.51 -6.74
N ALA A 371 16.54 -21.07 -5.82
CA ALA A 371 15.23 -21.67 -6.09
C ALA A 371 14.08 -20.64 -6.25
N GLY A 372 14.36 -19.48 -6.86
CA GLY A 372 13.52 -18.26 -6.81
C GLY A 372 12.05 -18.37 -7.26
N TYR A 373 11.64 -19.52 -7.79
CA TYR A 373 10.27 -19.80 -8.24
C TYR A 373 9.30 -20.17 -7.09
N GLU A 374 9.75 -20.90 -6.05
CA GLU A 374 8.84 -21.44 -5.02
C GLU A 374 8.22 -20.38 -4.09
N GLU A 375 8.89 -19.25 -3.91
CA GLU A 375 8.40 -18.20 -3.00
C GLU A 375 7.43 -17.21 -3.67
N CYS A 376 7.46 -17.07 -5.00
CA CYS A 376 6.56 -16.16 -5.71
C CYS A 376 5.09 -16.58 -5.60
N GLY A 377 4.82 -17.89 -5.67
CA GLY A 377 3.47 -18.42 -5.47
C GLY A 377 2.90 -18.11 -4.08
N LYS A 378 3.73 -18.19 -3.02
CA LYS A 378 3.30 -17.85 -1.65
C LYS A 378 2.97 -16.37 -1.51
N ASP A 379 3.72 -15.50 -2.16
CA ASP A 379 3.47 -14.05 -2.12
C ASP A 379 2.19 -13.69 -2.87
N ILE A 380 1.96 -14.29 -4.04
CA ILE A 380 0.71 -14.12 -4.78
C ILE A 380 -0.48 -14.66 -3.99
N ASP A 381 -0.34 -15.81 -3.34
CA ASP A 381 -1.37 -16.37 -2.47
C ASP A 381 -1.70 -15.44 -1.29
N ARG A 382 -0.67 -14.82 -0.69
CA ARG A 382 -0.81 -13.82 0.38
C ARG A 382 -1.50 -12.55 -0.12
N LEU A 383 -1.11 -12.02 -1.28
CA LEU A 383 -1.72 -10.83 -1.87
C LEU A 383 -3.18 -11.08 -2.24
N LEU A 384 -3.49 -12.23 -2.86
CA LEU A 384 -4.86 -12.66 -3.14
C LEU A 384 -5.69 -12.76 -1.87
N SER A 385 -5.13 -13.30 -0.79
CA SER A 385 -5.80 -13.39 0.50
C SER A 385 -6.08 -12.01 1.09
N SER A 386 -5.12 -11.07 0.98
CA SER A 386 -5.29 -9.68 1.43
C SER A 386 -6.38 -8.95 0.64
N VAL A 387 -6.37 -9.04 -0.69
CA VAL A 387 -7.37 -8.39 -1.55
C VAL A 387 -8.76 -9.00 -1.31
N ALA A 388 -8.84 -10.32 -1.14
CA ALA A 388 -10.09 -11.00 -0.81
C ALA A 388 -10.62 -10.58 0.57
N GLU A 389 -9.74 -10.48 1.57
CA GLU A 389 -10.09 -10.04 2.92
C GLU A 389 -10.62 -8.60 2.91
N ASP A 390 -9.96 -7.66 2.22
CA ASP A 390 -10.43 -6.28 2.11
C ASP A 390 -11.79 -6.19 1.40
N ARG A 391 -12.02 -6.99 0.34
CA ARG A 391 -13.32 -7.01 -0.38
C ARG A 391 -14.44 -7.59 0.49
N VAL A 392 -14.18 -8.69 1.19
CA VAL A 392 -15.14 -9.32 2.11
C VAL A 392 -15.47 -8.37 3.26
N ASN A 393 -14.46 -7.73 3.85
CA ASN A 393 -14.65 -6.74 4.91
C ASN A 393 -15.46 -5.55 4.42
N THR A 394 -15.16 -5.00 3.24
CA THR A 394 -15.91 -3.88 2.65
C THR A 394 -17.38 -4.24 2.43
N ARG A 395 -17.67 -5.44 1.92
CA ARG A 395 -19.05 -5.92 1.73
C ARG A 395 -19.76 -6.12 3.07
N MET A 396 -19.10 -6.71 4.06
CA MET A 396 -19.69 -6.87 5.41
C MET A 396 -19.96 -5.53 6.08
N GLU A 397 -19.11 -4.52 5.87
CA GLU A 397 -19.36 -3.16 6.37
C GLU A 397 -20.53 -2.47 5.66
N GLN A 398 -20.74 -2.75 4.36
CA GLN A 398 -21.94 -2.31 3.63
C GLN A 398 -23.21 -3.00 4.16
N GLU A 399 -23.18 -4.33 4.31
CA GLU A 399 -24.28 -5.11 4.92
C GLU A 399 -24.63 -4.56 6.32
N LEU A 400 -23.62 -4.31 7.15
CA LEU A 400 -23.81 -3.71 8.49
C LEU A 400 -24.45 -2.33 8.41
N THR A 401 -24.07 -1.49 7.45
CA THR A 401 -24.66 -0.16 7.26
C THR A 401 -26.15 -0.25 6.94
N GLU A 402 -26.53 -1.17 6.04
CA GLU A 402 -27.92 -1.44 5.68
C GLU A 402 -28.73 -1.95 6.87
N GLU A 403 -28.15 -2.86 7.67
CA GLU A 403 -28.77 -3.38 8.89
C GLU A 403 -29.00 -2.28 9.94
N LEU A 404 -28.00 -1.43 10.18
CA LEU A 404 -28.13 -0.30 11.12
C LEU A 404 -29.21 0.69 10.68
N GLN A 405 -29.29 0.98 9.37
CA GLN A 405 -30.35 1.83 8.82
C GLN A 405 -31.73 1.18 8.95
N ALA A 406 -31.83 -0.13 8.68
CA ALA A 406 -33.06 -0.87 8.90
C ALA A 406 -33.49 -0.81 10.36
N GLU A 407 -32.57 -0.99 11.31
CA GLU A 407 -32.87 -0.87 12.74
C GLU A 407 -33.31 0.55 13.13
N ALA A 408 -32.68 1.59 12.60
CA ALA A 408 -33.11 2.98 12.82
C ALA A 408 -34.57 3.19 12.37
N ASN A 409 -34.95 2.65 11.22
CA ASN A 409 -36.31 2.79 10.69
C ASN A 409 -37.39 2.10 11.56
N HIS A 410 -37.02 1.10 12.37
CA HIS A 410 -37.95 0.38 13.24
C HIS A 410 -38.11 1.04 14.63
N ILE A 411 -37.25 1.99 14.99
CA ILE A 411 -37.29 2.64 16.31
C ILE A 411 -38.38 3.70 16.35
N HIS A 412 -39.22 3.63 17.37
CA HIS A 412 -40.21 4.66 17.64
C HIS A 412 -39.57 5.82 18.41
N TYR A 413 -39.26 6.91 17.71
CA TYR A 413 -38.53 8.05 18.29
C TYR A 413 -39.34 8.90 19.27
N GLY A 414 -40.66 8.80 19.28
CA GLY A 414 -41.53 9.61 20.14
C GLY A 414 -42.02 10.88 19.46
N ASN A 415 -43.01 11.53 20.10
CA ASN A 415 -43.75 12.64 19.49
C ASN A 415 -42.87 13.88 19.23
N ALA A 416 -41.82 14.11 20.03
CA ALA A 416 -40.89 15.23 19.87
C ALA A 416 -40.06 15.15 18.55
N HIS A 417 -40.05 13.98 17.91
CA HIS A 417 -39.32 13.69 16.68
C HIS A 417 -40.25 13.23 15.54
N LEU A 418 -41.55 13.51 15.64
CA LEU A 418 -42.50 13.12 14.60
C LEU A 418 -42.16 13.83 13.27
N GLY A 419 -42.02 13.04 12.20
CA GLY A 419 -41.67 13.57 10.87
C GLY A 419 -40.18 13.87 10.69
N ILE A 420 -39.33 13.50 11.64
CA ILE A 420 -37.87 13.55 11.50
C ILE A 420 -37.37 12.20 10.96
N HIS A 421 -36.51 12.25 9.94
CA HIS A 421 -35.86 11.06 9.40
C HIS A 421 -34.50 10.84 10.06
N VAL A 422 -34.19 9.60 10.45
CA VAL A 422 -32.90 9.24 11.05
C VAL A 422 -32.09 8.44 10.04
N THR A 423 -30.90 8.94 9.72
CA THR A 423 -29.98 8.33 8.76
C THR A 423 -28.73 7.87 9.48
N VAL A 424 -28.31 6.62 9.27
CA VAL A 424 -27.09 6.05 9.85
C VAL A 424 -26.01 5.98 8.77
N ASN A 425 -24.95 6.75 8.96
CA ASN A 425 -23.81 6.84 8.07
C ASN A 425 -22.65 6.02 8.66
N ARG A 426 -22.14 5.04 7.89
CA ARG A 426 -20.96 4.27 8.26
C ARG A 426 -19.99 4.17 7.08
N MET A 427 -18.72 4.44 7.34
CA MET A 427 -17.67 4.42 6.35
C MET A 427 -17.26 2.96 6.05
N SER A 428 -17.70 2.43 4.91
CA SER A 428 -17.40 1.05 4.49
C SER A 428 -15.94 0.88 4.07
N MET A 429 -15.40 1.85 3.32
CA MET A 429 -13.97 1.91 2.98
C MET A 429 -13.33 3.13 3.65
N VAL A 430 -12.29 2.89 4.46
CA VAL A 430 -11.55 3.96 5.14
C VAL A 430 -10.48 4.54 4.20
N PRO A 431 -10.52 5.84 3.89
CA PRO A 431 -9.45 6.49 3.12
C PRO A 431 -8.10 6.46 3.85
N GLU A 432 -7.03 6.27 3.09
CA GLU A 432 -5.66 6.17 3.61
C GLU A 432 -5.22 7.41 4.42
N TYR A 433 -5.70 8.61 4.06
CA TYR A 433 -5.33 9.83 4.77
C TYR A 433 -5.78 9.81 6.25
N LEU A 434 -6.92 9.19 6.58
CA LEU A 434 -7.38 9.06 7.97
C LEU A 434 -6.47 8.15 8.78
N ALA A 435 -5.96 7.06 8.18
CA ALA A 435 -4.99 6.17 8.83
C ALA A 435 -3.65 6.88 9.09
N GLN A 436 -3.22 7.73 8.16
CA GLN A 436 -2.03 8.56 8.33
C GLN A 436 -2.20 9.61 9.44
N GLU A 437 -3.34 10.28 9.50
CA GLU A 437 -3.65 11.23 10.59
C GLU A 437 -3.69 10.56 11.95
N TYR A 438 -4.35 9.40 12.06
CA TYR A 438 -4.36 8.61 13.28
C TYR A 438 -2.93 8.27 13.75
N SER A 439 -2.06 7.87 12.82
CA SER A 439 -0.68 7.50 13.11
C SER A 439 0.13 8.66 13.70
N ARG A 440 -0.18 9.91 13.33
CA ARG A 440 0.48 11.11 13.86
C ARG A 440 0.10 11.42 15.32
N ILE A 441 -1.15 11.15 15.71
CA ILE A 441 -1.67 11.56 17.03
C ILE A 441 -1.81 10.42 18.05
N SER A 442 -1.82 9.15 17.60
CA SER A 442 -2.19 8.01 18.45
C SER A 442 -1.19 7.70 19.56
N ALA A 443 0.11 7.89 19.35
CA ALA A 443 1.14 7.50 20.32
C ALA A 443 0.91 8.02 21.76
N PRO A 444 0.71 9.33 22.01
CA PRO A 444 0.42 9.84 23.36
C PRO A 444 -0.92 9.32 23.92
N LEU A 445 -1.95 9.17 23.08
CA LEU A 445 -3.28 8.69 23.49
C LEU A 445 -3.23 7.20 23.91
N LEU A 446 -2.53 6.37 23.15
CA LEU A 446 -2.36 4.94 23.45
C LEU A 446 -1.53 4.71 24.71
N LEU A 447 -0.55 5.57 25.00
CA LEU A 447 0.17 5.53 26.28
C LEU A 447 -0.76 5.79 27.47
N LEU A 448 -1.68 6.74 27.30
CA LEU A 448 -2.67 7.07 28.32
C LEU A 448 -3.63 5.89 28.57
N SER A 449 -4.16 5.29 27.51
CA SER A 449 -4.98 4.07 27.56
C SER A 449 -4.25 2.92 28.26
N LYS A 450 -2.99 2.63 27.89
CA LYS A 450 -2.18 1.55 28.49
C LYS A 450 -2.03 1.70 30.01
N ARG A 451 -1.85 2.92 30.52
CA ARG A 451 -1.76 3.17 31.98
C ARG A 451 -3.08 2.81 32.68
N MET A 452 -4.22 3.14 32.09
CA MET A 452 -5.55 2.84 32.65
C MET A 452 -5.87 1.35 32.56
N GLN A 453 -5.58 0.72 31.42
CA GLN A 453 -5.76 -0.72 31.23
C GLN A 453 -5.04 -1.51 32.33
N LYS A 454 -3.82 -1.12 32.74
CA LYS A 454 -3.10 -1.79 33.85
C LYS A 454 -3.89 -1.79 35.16
N GLN A 455 -4.56 -0.70 35.51
CA GLN A 455 -5.32 -0.57 36.75
C GLN A 455 -6.60 -1.42 36.75
N VAL A 456 -7.25 -1.56 35.58
CA VAL A 456 -8.53 -2.27 35.45
C VAL A 456 -8.34 -3.76 35.15
N LEU A 457 -7.32 -4.11 34.36
CA LEU A 457 -6.99 -5.52 34.07
C LEU A 457 -6.65 -6.29 35.34
N GLN A 458 -6.02 -5.65 36.33
CA GLN A 458 -5.76 -6.30 37.62
C GLN A 458 -7.08 -6.68 38.30
N VAL A 459 -8.01 -5.73 38.42
CA VAL A 459 -9.35 -5.95 39.00
C VAL A 459 -10.12 -7.04 38.24
N LEU A 460 -10.09 -7.01 36.91
CA LEU A 460 -10.77 -8.01 36.07
C LEU A 460 -10.15 -9.40 36.20
N LYS A 461 -8.82 -9.49 36.29
CA LYS A 461 -8.11 -10.77 36.53
C LYS A 461 -8.49 -11.37 37.87
N ASP A 462 -8.49 -10.57 38.93
CA ASP A 462 -8.83 -11.02 40.28
C ASP A 462 -10.27 -11.57 40.36
N ARG A 463 -11.20 -11.02 39.55
CA ARG A 463 -12.57 -11.53 39.41
C ARG A 463 -12.67 -12.80 38.57
N ARG A 464 -12.02 -12.84 37.39
CA ARG A 464 -12.05 -14.00 36.51
C ARG A 464 -11.47 -15.24 37.15
N GLN A 465 -10.42 -15.09 37.96
CA GLN A 465 -9.77 -16.22 38.60
C GLN A 465 -10.53 -16.76 39.81
N GLY A 466 -11.47 -15.99 40.37
CA GLY A 466 -12.12 -16.30 41.65
C GLY A 466 -11.12 -16.21 42.81
N GLY A 467 -11.40 -15.33 43.78
CA GLY A 467 -10.46 -15.01 44.86
C GLY A 467 -11.03 -15.29 46.25
N LYS A 468 -10.12 -15.50 47.22
CA LYS A 468 -10.45 -15.53 48.66
C LYS A 468 -10.31 -14.10 49.21
N GLN A 469 -11.43 -13.41 49.42
CA GLN A 469 -11.44 -12.10 50.06
C GLN A 469 -11.29 -12.28 51.57
N ASN A 470 -10.12 -11.96 52.12
CA ASN A 470 -9.79 -12.09 53.54
C ASN A 470 -10.01 -10.76 54.29
N GLY A 471 -10.02 -10.81 55.62
CA GLY A 471 -10.02 -9.62 56.46
C GLY A 471 -11.40 -8.95 56.62
N LEU A 472 -12.47 -9.72 56.49
CA LEU A 472 -13.84 -9.26 56.72
C LEU A 472 -14.13 -9.22 58.24
N LEU A 473 -14.87 -8.21 58.68
CA LEU A 473 -15.30 -8.06 60.08
C LEU A 473 -16.33 -9.12 60.49
N MET A 474 -17.11 -9.62 59.53
CA MET A 474 -18.13 -10.65 59.73
C MET A 474 -18.23 -11.56 58.50
N GLY A 475 -18.55 -12.84 58.70
CA GLY A 475 -18.75 -13.80 57.62
C GLY A 475 -19.01 -15.23 58.11
N ARG A 476 -19.35 -16.15 57.20
CA ARG A 476 -19.60 -17.56 57.54
C ARG A 476 -18.33 -18.39 57.72
N ARG A 477 -17.21 -17.96 57.13
CA ARG A 477 -15.95 -18.70 57.13
C ARG A 477 -14.88 -17.87 57.80
N LEU A 478 -14.18 -18.46 58.76
CA LEU A 478 -13.19 -17.80 59.60
C LEU A 478 -11.77 -18.21 59.17
N GLU A 479 -10.89 -17.23 59.08
CA GLU A 479 -9.48 -17.42 58.75
C GLU A 479 -8.67 -17.55 60.04
N ALA A 480 -8.39 -18.79 60.45
CA ALA A 480 -7.75 -19.10 61.74
C ALA A 480 -6.41 -18.36 61.96
N ARG A 481 -5.60 -18.16 60.90
CA ARG A 481 -4.34 -17.40 60.96
C ARG A 481 -4.52 -15.92 61.28
N SER A 482 -5.71 -15.35 61.04
CA SER A 482 -6.01 -13.94 61.27
C SER A 482 -6.49 -13.68 62.70
N LEU A 483 -6.79 -14.71 63.49
CA LEU A 483 -7.17 -14.60 64.92
C LEU A 483 -6.05 -14.06 65.81
N VAL A 484 -4.80 -14.15 65.36
CA VAL A 484 -3.65 -13.60 66.09
C VAL A 484 -3.61 -12.07 66.01
N ARG A 485 -4.28 -11.49 65.01
CA ARG A 485 -4.43 -10.04 64.88
C ARG A 485 -5.57 -9.58 65.78
N ASN A 486 -5.43 -8.49 66.51
CA ASN A 486 -6.47 -7.99 67.42
C ASN A 486 -7.38 -6.93 66.77
N ASP A 487 -7.53 -6.99 65.44
CA ASP A 487 -8.17 -5.95 64.61
C ASP A 487 -9.61 -6.30 64.16
N GLY A 488 -10.15 -7.44 64.61
CA GLY A 488 -11.53 -7.85 64.34
C GLY A 488 -11.78 -8.43 62.94
N ARG A 489 -10.76 -8.48 62.08
CA ARG A 489 -10.89 -8.85 60.66
C ARG A 489 -10.61 -10.32 60.41
N TYR A 490 -11.48 -11.19 60.93
CA TYR A 490 -11.24 -12.64 61.00
C TYR A 490 -11.86 -13.45 59.86
N PHE A 491 -12.79 -12.89 59.10
CA PHE A 491 -13.61 -13.66 58.19
C PHE A 491 -13.12 -13.57 56.75
N TYR A 492 -13.47 -14.57 55.94
CA TYR A 492 -13.22 -14.57 54.51
C TYR A 492 -14.42 -15.07 53.71
N LYS A 493 -14.46 -14.71 52.42
CA LYS A 493 -15.44 -15.20 51.43
C LYS A 493 -14.70 -15.67 50.17
N ASN A 494 -15.15 -16.76 49.57
CA ASN A 494 -14.67 -17.19 48.26
C ASN A 494 -15.59 -16.59 47.19
N ASN A 495 -15.02 -15.85 46.24
CA ASN A 495 -15.71 -15.41 45.05
C ASN A 495 -15.53 -16.47 43.95
N LEU A 496 -16.63 -16.84 43.30
CA LEU A 496 -16.58 -17.79 42.19
C LEU A 496 -16.00 -17.10 40.94
N PRO A 497 -15.23 -17.82 40.12
CA PRO A 497 -14.80 -17.35 38.80
C PRO A 497 -16.00 -16.91 37.96
N GLN A 498 -15.98 -15.67 37.46
CA GLN A 498 -16.97 -15.15 36.50
C GLN A 498 -16.28 -14.84 35.17
N ASP A 499 -16.79 -15.42 34.08
CA ASP A 499 -16.12 -15.38 32.76
C ASP A 499 -16.84 -14.47 31.74
N LYS A 500 -17.97 -13.84 32.10
CA LYS A 500 -18.72 -12.95 31.22
C LYS A 500 -18.38 -11.49 31.48
N ALA A 501 -18.30 -10.68 30.41
CA ALA A 501 -18.24 -9.23 30.55
C ALA A 501 -19.57 -8.74 31.14
N GLU A 502 -19.51 -8.08 32.30
CA GLU A 502 -20.71 -7.56 32.97
C GLU A 502 -21.10 -6.18 32.46
N LEU A 503 -20.26 -5.54 31.64
CA LEU A 503 -20.40 -4.15 31.21
C LEU A 503 -20.38 -4.02 29.67
N ALA A 504 -21.35 -3.30 29.11
CA ALA A 504 -21.31 -2.76 27.76
C ALA A 504 -21.25 -1.22 27.83
N VAL A 505 -20.46 -0.60 26.96
CA VAL A 505 -20.27 0.86 26.93
C VAL A 505 -20.69 1.40 25.56
N ALA A 506 -21.50 2.46 25.54
CA ALA A 506 -21.72 3.26 24.35
C ALA A 506 -21.30 4.71 24.60
N LEU A 507 -20.60 5.30 23.64
CA LEU A 507 -20.22 6.70 23.63
C LEU A 507 -20.97 7.39 22.49
N LEU A 508 -21.76 8.41 22.82
CA LEU A 508 -22.42 9.28 21.86
C LEU A 508 -21.75 10.65 21.90
N VAL A 509 -21.27 11.10 20.76
CA VAL A 509 -20.58 12.40 20.61
C VAL A 509 -21.48 13.37 19.87
N ASP A 510 -21.67 14.56 20.44
CA ASP A 510 -22.26 15.70 19.76
C ASP A 510 -21.29 16.21 18.68
N GLU A 511 -21.79 16.31 17.45
CA GLU A 511 -21.05 16.81 16.30
C GLU A 511 -21.75 18.04 15.71
N SER A 512 -22.45 18.82 16.52
CA SER A 512 -23.01 20.11 16.15
C SER A 512 -21.96 21.22 16.03
N GLY A 513 -22.36 22.35 15.48
CA GLY A 513 -21.48 23.49 15.20
C GLY A 513 -20.82 24.08 16.45
N SER A 514 -21.43 23.98 17.62
CA SER A 514 -20.83 24.45 18.88
C SER A 514 -19.59 23.64 19.28
N MET A 515 -19.45 22.42 18.78
CA MET A 515 -18.27 21.56 19.00
C MET A 515 -17.05 22.01 18.18
N GLY A 516 -17.21 22.96 17.26
CA GLY A 516 -16.14 23.53 16.46
C GLY A 516 -15.29 24.58 17.19
N CYS A 517 -15.77 25.13 18.31
CA CYS A 517 -14.99 26.07 19.12
C CYS A 517 -14.06 25.35 20.11
N LEU A 518 -13.05 26.04 20.65
CA LEU A 518 -12.22 25.61 21.80
C LEU A 518 -11.68 24.16 21.75
N ASP A 519 -11.39 23.65 20.55
CA ASP A 519 -10.92 22.26 20.33
C ASP A 519 -11.82 21.17 20.96
N ARG A 520 -13.12 21.46 21.14
CA ARG A 520 -14.08 20.56 21.80
C ARG A 520 -14.19 19.22 21.07
N ILE A 521 -14.41 19.27 19.76
CA ILE A 521 -14.48 18.06 18.93
C ILE A 521 -13.14 17.31 18.88
N THR A 522 -12.01 18.02 18.85
CA THR A 522 -10.67 17.41 18.88
C THR A 522 -10.46 16.61 20.16
N THR A 523 -10.92 17.16 21.29
CA THR A 523 -10.85 16.49 22.60
C THR A 523 -11.82 15.31 22.67
N ALA A 524 -13.06 15.45 22.16
CA ALA A 524 -14.04 14.37 22.10
C ALA A 524 -13.53 13.19 21.26
N ARG A 525 -12.88 13.47 20.12
CA ARG A 525 -12.21 12.47 19.29
C ARG A 525 -11.06 11.77 20.03
N ALA A 526 -10.20 12.53 20.70
CA ALA A 526 -9.12 11.96 21.51
C ALA A 526 -9.65 11.05 22.64
N ALA A 527 -10.73 11.45 23.32
CA ALA A 527 -11.39 10.64 24.33
C ALA A 527 -12.00 9.36 23.75
N SER A 528 -12.64 9.45 22.58
CA SER A 528 -13.20 8.31 21.87
C SER A 528 -12.14 7.26 21.53
N ILE A 529 -11.00 7.69 20.99
CA ILE A 529 -9.86 6.81 20.68
C ILE A 529 -9.34 6.11 21.94
N VAL A 530 -9.15 6.85 23.03
CA VAL A 530 -8.66 6.29 24.30
C VAL A 530 -9.64 5.28 24.89
N ILE A 531 -10.95 5.57 24.86
CA ILE A 531 -12.00 4.68 25.38
C ILE A 531 -12.10 3.41 24.54
N TYR A 532 -12.07 3.54 23.21
CA TYR A 532 -12.11 2.41 22.30
C TYR A 532 -10.92 1.47 22.55
N ASP A 533 -9.69 1.99 22.57
CA ASP A 533 -8.50 1.19 22.86
C ASP A 533 -8.55 0.59 24.28
N PHE A 534 -8.99 1.37 25.27
CA PHE A 534 -9.15 0.93 26.65
C PHE A 534 -10.11 -0.27 26.76
N CYS A 535 -11.25 -0.26 26.05
CA CYS A 535 -12.25 -1.32 26.07
C CYS A 535 -11.85 -2.56 25.25
N LYS A 536 -11.05 -2.39 24.19
CA LYS A 536 -10.62 -3.49 23.29
C LYS A 536 -9.82 -4.56 24.03
N ARG A 537 -8.84 -4.17 24.86
CA ARG A 537 -7.97 -5.11 25.59
C ARG A 537 -8.69 -5.97 26.64
N PRO A 538 -9.56 -5.44 27.52
CA PRO A 538 -10.34 -6.25 28.46
C PRO A 538 -11.49 -7.02 27.80
N ARG A 539 -11.76 -6.81 26.50
CA ARG A 539 -12.90 -7.34 25.74
C ARG A 539 -14.25 -6.83 26.26
N ILE A 540 -14.31 -5.55 26.57
CA ILE A 540 -15.56 -4.86 26.91
C ILE A 540 -16.20 -4.41 25.60
N PRO A 541 -17.45 -4.83 25.27
CA PRO A 541 -18.15 -4.34 24.09
C PRO A 541 -18.31 -2.83 24.16
N VAL A 542 -17.87 -2.16 23.09
CA VAL A 542 -17.90 -0.71 22.98
C VAL A 542 -18.56 -0.29 21.67
N MET A 543 -19.47 0.67 21.73
CA MET A 543 -20.06 1.34 20.58
C MET A 543 -19.68 2.83 20.65
N ILE A 544 -19.29 3.43 19.52
CA ILE A 544 -18.99 4.85 19.42
C ILE A 544 -19.73 5.43 18.22
N MET A 545 -20.65 6.34 18.53
CA MET A 545 -21.49 7.03 17.56
C MET A 545 -21.28 8.53 17.71
N GLY A 546 -21.36 9.25 16.60
CA GLY A 546 -21.56 10.68 16.60
C GLY A 546 -22.92 11.07 16.03
N HIS A 547 -23.35 12.30 16.27
CA HIS A 547 -24.62 12.76 15.73
C HIS A 547 -24.64 14.25 15.41
N THR A 548 -25.41 14.61 14.39
CA THR A 548 -25.77 15.98 14.06
C THR A 548 -27.20 16.01 13.52
N ALA A 549 -27.79 17.19 13.46
CA ALA A 549 -29.11 17.42 12.92
C ALA A 549 -29.06 18.53 11.87
N GLY A 550 -30.01 18.49 10.93
CA GLY A 550 -30.16 19.52 9.93
C GLY A 550 -31.50 19.39 9.21
N GLY A 551 -32.31 20.44 9.24
CA GLY A 551 -33.65 20.41 8.65
C GLY A 551 -34.55 19.39 9.36
N LYS A 552 -35.19 18.48 8.61
CA LYS A 552 -36.05 17.43 9.17
C LYS A 552 -35.33 16.08 9.29
N GLN A 553 -34.02 16.10 9.51
CA GLN A 553 -33.16 14.92 9.50
C GLN A 553 -32.18 14.94 10.68
N VAL A 554 -31.95 13.75 11.25
CA VAL A 554 -30.87 13.49 12.20
C VAL A 554 -29.92 12.48 11.56
N GLU A 555 -28.65 12.84 11.51
CA GLU A 555 -27.58 11.99 11.01
C GLU A 555 -26.80 11.39 12.16
N LEU A 556 -26.64 10.08 12.12
CA LEU A 556 -25.85 9.29 13.07
C LEU A 556 -24.62 8.76 12.34
N PHE A 557 -23.44 9.01 12.88
CA PHE A 557 -22.17 8.51 12.32
C PHE A 557 -21.69 7.33 13.16
N SER A 558 -21.68 6.12 12.58
CA SER A 558 -21.17 4.92 13.24
C SER A 558 -19.67 4.77 13.03
N TYR A 559 -18.90 5.07 14.07
CA TYR A 559 -17.45 4.93 14.06
C TYR A 559 -16.99 3.56 14.55
N ALA A 560 -17.63 3.04 15.61
CA ALA A 560 -17.39 1.71 16.13
C ALA A 560 -18.69 1.05 16.59
N GLU A 561 -18.89 -0.21 16.24
CA GLU A 561 -19.97 -1.04 16.74
C GLU A 561 -19.46 -2.05 17.78
N PHE A 562 -20.36 -2.69 18.51
CA PHE A 562 -19.99 -3.64 19.58
C PHE A 562 -19.08 -4.79 19.12
N GLY A 563 -19.11 -5.12 17.82
CA GLY A 563 -18.19 -6.03 17.16
C GLY A 563 -17.41 -5.29 16.08
N SER A 564 -16.08 -5.40 16.10
CA SER A 564 -15.22 -4.87 15.04
C SER A 564 -15.12 -5.90 13.91
N ILE A 565 -15.40 -5.49 12.67
CA ILE A 565 -15.34 -6.36 11.49
C ILE A 565 -13.92 -6.37 10.94
N ASP A 566 -13.41 -5.20 10.56
CA ASP A 566 -12.13 -5.04 9.86
C ASP A 566 -10.99 -4.53 10.76
N GLY A 567 -11.28 -4.23 12.03
CA GLY A 567 -10.32 -3.66 12.97
C GLY A 567 -9.93 -2.20 12.70
N LYS A 568 -10.55 -1.54 11.71
CA LYS A 568 -10.24 -0.18 11.23
C LYS A 568 -11.10 0.91 11.90
N ASP A 569 -11.92 0.57 12.89
CA ASP A 569 -12.80 1.54 13.59
C ASP A 569 -12.02 2.73 14.19
N CYS A 570 -10.78 2.52 14.66
CA CYS A 570 -9.97 3.61 15.19
C CYS A 570 -9.62 4.67 14.14
N TYR A 571 -9.55 4.28 12.87
CA TYR A 571 -9.34 5.20 11.76
C TYR A 571 -10.63 5.92 11.38
N ARG A 572 -11.79 5.25 11.46
CA ARG A 572 -13.11 5.87 11.24
C ARG A 572 -13.34 7.04 12.21
N MET A 573 -12.92 6.90 13.47
CA MET A 573 -13.04 7.96 14.49
C MET A 573 -12.29 9.25 14.13
N MET A 574 -11.35 9.21 13.17
CA MET A 574 -10.65 10.42 12.73
C MET A 574 -11.57 11.40 12.00
N ASP A 575 -12.67 10.92 11.41
CA ASP A 575 -13.67 11.70 10.67
C ASP A 575 -14.58 12.56 11.59
N MET A 576 -14.55 12.33 12.91
CA MET A 576 -15.31 13.14 13.87
C MET A 576 -15.01 14.63 13.71
N SER A 577 -16.06 15.41 13.42
CA SER A 577 -15.98 16.82 13.04
C SER A 577 -17.23 17.59 13.44
N ALA A 578 -17.10 18.90 13.70
CA ALA A 578 -18.25 19.74 13.98
C ALA A 578 -19.00 20.06 12.68
N ARG A 579 -20.32 19.82 12.69
CA ARG A 579 -21.21 19.91 11.53
C ARG A 579 -22.36 20.91 11.79
N GLY A 580 -23.60 20.44 11.87
CA GLY A 580 -24.81 21.25 11.85
C GLY A 580 -25.41 21.54 13.22
N CYS A 581 -26.70 21.27 13.36
CA CYS A 581 -27.46 21.39 14.61
C CYS A 581 -27.33 20.12 15.47
N ASN A 582 -27.97 20.10 16.65
CA ASN A 582 -28.09 18.91 17.50
C ASN A 582 -29.54 18.64 17.88
N ARG A 583 -29.94 17.37 17.76
CA ARG A 583 -31.23 16.85 18.22
C ARG A 583 -30.99 15.59 19.04
N ASP A 584 -30.40 15.78 20.22
CA ASP A 584 -29.82 14.70 21.03
C ASP A 584 -30.84 13.62 21.43
N GLY A 585 -32.13 13.97 21.54
CA GLY A 585 -33.19 13.04 21.93
C GLY A 585 -33.30 11.84 20.98
N ALA A 586 -33.30 12.09 19.67
CA ALA A 586 -33.40 11.03 18.67
C ALA A 586 -32.16 10.13 18.68
N ALA A 587 -30.97 10.73 18.78
CA ALA A 587 -29.70 9.99 18.82
C ALA A 587 -29.54 9.17 20.09
N LEU A 588 -29.85 9.74 21.26
CA LEU A 588 -29.85 9.04 22.55
C LEU A 588 -30.77 7.84 22.52
N ARG A 589 -31.96 8.00 21.94
CA ARG A 589 -32.93 6.92 21.82
C ARG A 589 -32.41 5.78 20.95
N TYR A 590 -31.80 6.09 19.80
CA TYR A 590 -31.18 5.09 18.93
C TYR A 590 -30.11 4.28 19.68
N VAL A 591 -29.13 4.95 20.27
CA VAL A 591 -28.01 4.29 20.98
C VAL A 591 -28.50 3.51 22.20
N ALA A 592 -29.49 4.03 22.93
CA ALA A 592 -30.05 3.36 24.09
C ALA A 592 -30.84 2.11 23.72
N GLU A 593 -31.63 2.11 22.64
CA GLU A 593 -32.28 0.89 22.14
C GLU A 593 -31.27 -0.19 21.75
N GLN A 594 -30.14 0.19 21.13
CA GLN A 594 -29.08 -0.77 20.83
C GLN A 594 -28.43 -1.35 22.08
N LEU A 595 -28.17 -0.51 23.10
CA LEU A 595 -27.67 -0.98 24.38
C LEU A 595 -28.66 -1.90 25.10
N VAL A 596 -29.96 -1.66 25.04
CA VAL A 596 -30.96 -2.50 25.73
C VAL A 596 -30.95 -3.94 25.21
N LYS A 597 -30.70 -4.16 23.91
CA LYS A 597 -30.60 -5.50 23.29
C LYS A 597 -29.40 -6.32 23.81
N ARG A 598 -28.44 -5.68 24.48
CA ARG A 598 -27.20 -6.30 24.94
C ARG A 598 -27.42 -7.22 26.16
N PRO A 599 -26.80 -8.42 26.19
CA PRO A 599 -26.93 -9.37 27.29
C PRO A 599 -26.18 -8.94 28.56
N GLU A 600 -25.27 -7.96 28.48
CA GLU A 600 -24.49 -7.46 29.61
C GLU A 600 -25.39 -6.85 30.71
N GLN A 601 -25.07 -7.14 31.97
CA GLN A 601 -25.86 -6.74 33.13
C GLN A 601 -25.84 -5.22 33.35
N HIS A 602 -24.68 -4.61 33.21
CA HIS A 602 -24.47 -3.17 33.29
C HIS A 602 -24.32 -2.60 31.88
N LYS A 603 -25.11 -1.58 31.59
CA LYS A 603 -25.11 -0.88 30.30
C LYS A 603 -24.83 0.60 30.58
N LEU A 604 -23.75 1.12 30.04
CA LEU A 604 -23.30 2.50 30.27
C LEU A 604 -23.39 3.29 28.97
N LEU A 605 -24.20 4.35 28.95
CA LEU A 605 -24.26 5.30 27.84
C LEU A 605 -23.63 6.61 28.29
N ILE A 606 -22.61 7.08 27.58
CA ILE A 606 -21.92 8.34 27.85
C ILE A 606 -22.22 9.28 26.69
N LEU A 607 -22.81 10.44 26.97
CA LEU A 607 -23.00 11.54 26.02
C LEU A 607 -21.91 12.58 26.24
N ILE A 608 -21.22 12.98 25.17
CA ILE A 608 -20.33 14.13 25.15
C ILE A 608 -21.05 15.23 24.38
N SER A 609 -21.46 16.31 25.04
CA SER A 609 -22.20 17.43 24.45
C SER A 609 -21.96 18.71 25.26
N ASP A 610 -22.36 19.86 24.73
CA ASP A 610 -22.47 21.14 25.43
C ASP A 610 -23.81 21.34 26.16
N GLY A 611 -24.77 20.41 25.98
CA GLY A 611 -26.06 20.44 26.66
C GLY A 611 -27.05 21.48 26.12
N GLN A 612 -26.88 21.95 24.89
CA GLN A 612 -27.79 22.91 24.26
C GLN A 612 -28.49 22.30 23.05
N PRO A 613 -29.59 21.55 23.24
CA PRO A 613 -30.36 21.02 22.11
C PRO A 613 -30.94 22.15 21.26
N ASN A 614 -30.56 22.18 19.99
CA ASN A 614 -30.89 23.26 19.08
C ASN A 614 -31.10 22.76 17.64
N ASP A 615 -32.36 22.49 17.30
CA ASP A 615 -32.79 22.11 15.95
C ASP A 615 -34.19 22.66 15.63
N ASP A 616 -34.63 22.59 14.37
CA ASP A 616 -35.93 23.12 13.92
C ASP A 616 -37.09 22.47 14.69
N GLY A 617 -37.83 23.30 15.43
CA GLY A 617 -38.91 22.86 16.33
C GLY A 617 -38.45 22.08 17.58
N TYR A 618 -37.15 22.07 17.90
CA TYR A 618 -36.59 21.37 19.06
C TYR A 618 -35.57 22.23 19.81
N THR A 619 -36.08 23.10 20.68
CA THR A 619 -35.28 24.01 21.51
C THR A 619 -35.93 24.20 22.89
N GLY A 620 -35.17 24.74 23.84
CA GLY A 620 -35.68 25.19 25.13
C GLY A 620 -36.29 24.09 26.00
N THR A 621 -37.31 24.45 26.78
CA THR A 621 -37.90 23.56 27.81
C THR A 621 -38.54 22.30 27.24
N GLY A 622 -39.03 22.33 26.00
CA GLY A 622 -39.58 21.16 25.31
C GLY A 622 -38.51 20.10 25.04
N ALA A 623 -37.36 20.52 24.54
CA ALA A 623 -36.21 19.64 24.33
C ALA A 623 -35.64 19.10 25.65
N GLU A 624 -35.52 19.95 26.69
CA GLU A 624 -35.07 19.49 28.01
C GLU A 624 -36.01 18.46 28.64
N ALA A 625 -37.33 18.63 28.47
CA ALA A 625 -38.33 17.71 28.98
C ALA A 625 -38.23 16.34 28.28
N ASP A 626 -38.00 16.33 26.97
CA ASP A 626 -37.78 15.12 26.18
C ASP A 626 -36.52 14.37 26.63
N LEU A 627 -35.37 15.06 26.75
CA LEU A 627 -34.11 14.46 27.24
C LEU A 627 -34.25 13.87 28.66
N ARG A 628 -34.93 14.58 29.57
CA ARG A 628 -35.23 14.06 30.91
C ARG A 628 -36.15 12.84 30.86
N GLY A 629 -37.11 12.82 29.93
CA GLY A 629 -38.01 11.70 29.68
C GLY A 629 -37.24 10.46 29.21
N ILE A 630 -36.41 10.62 28.17
CA ILE A 630 -35.54 9.57 27.61
C ILE A 630 -34.64 9.00 28.70
N ARG A 631 -33.97 9.86 29.49
CA ARG A 631 -33.12 9.41 30.60
C ARG A 631 -33.89 8.50 31.57
N ARG A 632 -35.08 8.92 32.01
CA ARG A 632 -35.91 8.13 32.94
C ARG A 632 -36.35 6.81 32.32
N GLU A 633 -36.79 6.83 31.06
CA GLU A 633 -37.22 5.65 30.32
C GLU A 633 -36.10 4.59 30.27
N TYR A 634 -34.91 4.98 29.84
CA TYR A 634 -33.80 4.04 29.68
C TYR A 634 -33.10 3.65 30.98
N THR A 635 -33.14 4.51 32.00
CA THR A 635 -32.74 4.12 33.36
C THR A 635 -33.61 2.97 33.88
N ASN A 636 -34.93 3.02 33.64
CA ASN A 636 -35.83 1.92 34.01
C ASN A 636 -35.59 0.64 33.19
N LYS A 637 -35.04 0.75 31.98
CA LYS A 637 -34.61 -0.38 31.14
C LYS A 637 -33.19 -0.89 31.48
N GLY A 638 -32.55 -0.36 32.53
CA GLY A 638 -31.24 -0.81 33.01
C GLY A 638 -30.03 -0.17 32.31
N VAL A 639 -30.23 0.93 31.57
CA VAL A 639 -29.15 1.73 30.98
C VAL A 639 -28.80 2.90 31.89
N THR A 640 -27.53 3.00 32.28
CA THR A 640 -27.03 4.14 33.05
C THR A 640 -26.49 5.21 32.12
N LEU A 641 -27.14 6.38 32.11
CA LEU A 641 -26.78 7.52 31.27
C LEU A 641 -25.89 8.52 32.03
N PHE A 642 -24.73 8.86 31.47
CA PHE A 642 -23.90 9.98 31.90
C PHE A 642 -23.73 11.01 30.80
N ALA A 643 -23.86 12.29 31.13
CA ALA A 643 -23.50 13.39 30.24
C ALA A 643 -22.20 14.05 30.75
N ALA A 644 -21.20 14.09 29.88
CA ALA A 644 -19.92 14.74 30.08
C ALA A 644 -19.98 16.13 29.46
N ALA A 645 -19.88 17.18 30.29
CA ALA A 645 -19.77 18.54 29.79
C ALA A 645 -18.38 18.84 29.26
N ILE A 646 -18.34 19.67 28.23
CA ILE A 646 -17.13 20.19 27.65
C ILE A 646 -17.04 21.70 27.95
N GLY A 647 -16.03 22.11 28.72
CA GLY A 647 -15.76 23.52 29.02
C GLY A 647 -16.67 24.10 30.11
N ASP A 648 -17.13 25.34 29.91
CA ASP A 648 -17.91 26.09 30.91
C ASP A 648 -19.42 25.75 30.93
N ASP A 649 -19.87 24.79 30.12
CA ASP A 649 -21.29 24.42 29.94
C ASP A 649 -21.89 23.56 31.07
N ARG A 650 -21.22 23.56 32.23
CA ARG A 650 -21.59 22.80 33.43
C ARG A 650 -23.04 23.02 33.85
N GLU A 651 -23.47 24.28 33.95
CA GLU A 651 -24.82 24.61 34.47
C GLU A 651 -25.93 24.06 33.58
N ASN A 652 -25.71 24.04 32.25
CA ASN A 652 -26.68 23.52 31.29
C ASN A 652 -26.83 22.01 31.42
N ILE A 653 -25.72 21.28 31.49
CA ILE A 653 -25.74 19.81 31.58
C ILE A 653 -26.21 19.35 32.95
N GLU A 654 -25.79 20.00 34.04
CA GLU A 654 -26.27 19.70 35.39
C GLU A 654 -27.79 19.90 35.50
N ARG A 655 -28.34 20.95 34.86
CA ARG A 655 -29.78 21.22 34.81
C ARG A 655 -30.57 20.14 34.06
N ILE A 656 -30.04 19.56 32.98
CA ILE A 656 -30.74 18.54 32.18
C ILE A 656 -30.54 17.14 32.77
N TYR A 657 -29.31 16.77 33.11
CA TYR A 657 -28.90 15.42 33.47
C TYR A 657 -28.70 15.18 34.97
N GLN A 658 -28.74 16.21 35.82
CA GLN A 658 -28.73 16.11 37.29
C GLN A 658 -27.64 15.15 37.81
N GLU A 659 -28.00 14.09 38.55
CA GLU A 659 -27.08 13.09 39.10
C GLU A 659 -26.28 12.27 38.05
N GLY A 660 -26.64 12.38 36.76
CA GLY A 660 -25.93 11.74 35.63
C GLY A 660 -24.85 12.62 35.01
N TYR A 661 -24.38 13.64 35.71
CA TYR A 661 -23.37 14.58 35.22
C TYR A 661 -21.94 14.12 35.57
N LEU A 662 -20.99 14.27 34.63
CA LEU A 662 -19.55 14.15 34.90
C LEU A 662 -18.87 15.51 34.69
N ASP A 663 -18.28 16.06 35.76
CA ASP A 663 -17.59 17.34 35.71
C ASP A 663 -16.21 17.23 35.06
N ILE A 664 -16.03 17.93 33.94
CA ILE A 664 -14.80 17.89 33.14
C ILE A 664 -14.47 19.31 32.70
N THR A 665 -14.05 20.09 33.69
CA THR A 665 -13.58 21.46 33.49
C THR A 665 -12.25 21.49 32.71
N ASP A 666 -11.41 20.46 32.87
CA ASP A 666 -10.19 20.27 32.07
C ASP A 666 -10.41 19.23 30.97
N LEU A 667 -10.55 19.73 29.75
CA LEU A 667 -10.72 18.95 28.53
C LEU A 667 -9.60 17.91 28.34
N ASN A 668 -8.37 18.21 28.77
CA ASN A 668 -7.24 17.27 28.64
C ASN A 668 -7.37 16.05 29.58
N GLN A 669 -8.24 16.14 30.60
CA GLN A 669 -8.52 15.05 31.54
C GLN A 669 -9.78 14.25 31.19
N LEU A 670 -10.56 14.67 30.19
CA LEU A 670 -11.75 13.99 29.68
C LEU A 670 -11.52 12.48 29.48
N PRO A 671 -10.46 12.02 28.77
CA PRO A 671 -10.25 10.59 28.55
C PRO A 671 -9.99 9.84 29.86
N GLN A 672 -9.33 10.49 30.82
CA GLN A 672 -8.93 9.90 32.09
C GLN A 672 -10.09 9.75 33.06
N ASN A 673 -10.98 10.75 33.09
CA ASN A 673 -12.15 10.75 33.95
C ASN A 673 -13.20 9.75 33.45
N LEU A 674 -13.42 9.68 32.13
CA LEU A 674 -14.32 8.69 31.53
C LEU A 674 -13.80 7.25 31.72
N ALA A 675 -12.51 7.02 31.52
CA ALA A 675 -11.93 5.71 31.80
C ALA A 675 -12.01 5.34 33.29
N ARG A 676 -11.82 6.32 34.20
CA ARG A 676 -12.02 6.11 35.65
C ARG A 676 -13.47 5.78 35.99
N LEU A 677 -14.44 6.40 35.32
CA LEU A 677 -15.86 6.08 35.45
C LEU A 677 -16.12 4.63 35.04
N ILE A 678 -15.64 4.23 33.87
CA ILE A 678 -15.77 2.85 33.38
C ILE A 678 -15.10 1.89 34.36
N ALA A 679 -13.89 2.20 34.85
CA ALA A 679 -13.18 1.42 35.86
C ALA A 679 -13.97 1.25 37.17
N ARG A 680 -14.70 2.30 37.60
CA ARG A 680 -15.57 2.24 38.79
C ARG A 680 -16.75 1.30 38.56
N TYR A 681 -17.40 1.37 37.40
CA TYR A 681 -18.50 0.45 37.08
C TYR A 681 -18.02 -0.99 36.94
N VAL A 682 -16.83 -1.22 36.39
CA VAL A 682 -16.19 -2.54 36.38
C VAL A 682 -15.88 -3.05 37.79
N ARG A 683 -15.68 -2.17 38.77
CA ARG A 683 -15.44 -2.55 40.19
C ARG A 683 -16.72 -2.74 41.01
N VAL A 684 -17.83 -2.14 40.60
CA VAL A 684 -19.11 -2.10 41.35
C VAL A 684 -20.12 -3.10 40.79
N ALA A 685 -20.10 -3.36 39.48
CA ALA A 685 -20.66 -4.57 38.89
C ALA A 685 -20.20 -5.80 39.67
#